data_AF-A0A381RD41-F1
#
_entry.id   AF-A0A381RD41-F1
#
_cell.length_a   1.000
_cell.length_b   1.000
_cell.length_c   1.000
_cell.angle_alpha   90.00
_cell.angle_beta   90.00
_cell.angle_gamma   90.00
#
_symmetry.space_group_name_H-M   'P 1'
#
loop_
_entity.id
_entity.type
_entity.pdbx_description
1 polymer ?
#
loop_
_entity_poly.entity_id
_entity_poly.type
_entity_poly.pdbx_seq_one_letter_code
_entity_poly.pdbx_strand_id
1 'polypeptide(L)'
;MKERRLEIIGILIIIISLLVLASLIGFNPSEEVRGIPPNLPTENPMGIVGVFIADFFIKKTFGLSCIIFPILGIIWGWWFFSRKKLKSLNRATGYTLGAAFLFSITAGLIILLAGENTDNNFVLSGLIGGTIAKLLMDQLGTIGGMLVLIGSWLVLVRGYFSWSFYKPIKSFTEKVNDWKGKKELKKKLKTSEVAKRKHTKDLLSTINDQEIKQKKDSPVEEETEPVTEEVTDEPPSDLEPELTTNVEAQEESELVDQEKEIDGITRTDEKSEQRQTEDKIGSGEGVEVGEMVKEKEIDLDSIQDRQVPKREYQLPSTDLLTTPISISEGMSRDELLERANFLTQSLATFGVEGKVVNVHPGPVITLFEVEPAEGVRVNKFVQLSDDLARVMEASRVRVIAPIPGKSSVGIEIPNRNPAMVYFKSVINSEKFANTTSKLTLAIGKNTSGEIATLDLAQMPHLLIAGTTGSGKSVCLNTIVCSILYQATPDEVKFMIIDPKKVEMTLYRALAPYYLLKTEDFDEPIVTTMENAILALRALEKEMDNRYVVLADVVVRNIDEYNKKMKKEDQPIMPYILLVIDELADLMMMSAKDVETPIARLAQLARAVGIHLVIATQRPSVDVITGVIKANFPSRIAFQVATKIDSRTILDTQGAEKLIGRGDMLFQGLSSPEPVRLHNAYLSLEEIEAIMSYIKGQPVVEELKLPSVREVSSTDFTIDDGNGDDLLNEAIGLVVIHQQGSISLLQRRLKVGYSRAARLIDEMEKIGVVGPFTGSKAREVLVDESYLEIIKP
;
A
#
# COMPACT_ATOMS: atom_id res chain seq x y z
N MET A 1 -38.04 -18.16 -0.61
CA MET A 1 -38.59 -17.96 0.75
C MET A 1 -37.93 -16.82 1.54
N LYS A 2 -36.59 -16.77 1.72
CA LYS A 2 -35.93 -15.75 2.57
C LYS A 2 -36.31 -14.29 2.22
N GLU A 3 -36.37 -13.96 0.93
CA GLU A 3 -36.67 -12.59 0.45
C GLU A 3 -38.02 -12.04 0.93
N ARG A 4 -39.13 -12.75 0.65
CA ARG A 4 -40.47 -12.33 1.11
C ARG A 4 -40.55 -12.13 2.63
N ARG A 5 -39.75 -12.87 3.41
CA ARG A 5 -39.68 -12.66 4.87
C ARG A 5 -39.01 -11.33 5.22
N LEU A 6 -37.94 -10.94 4.52
CA LEU A 6 -37.27 -9.64 4.74
C LEU A 6 -38.15 -8.46 4.34
N GLU A 7 -38.95 -8.59 3.28
CA GLU A 7 -39.92 -7.56 2.86
C GLU A 7 -41.03 -7.38 3.88
N ILE A 8 -41.62 -8.48 4.38
CA ILE A 8 -42.63 -8.46 5.45
C ILE A 8 -42.06 -7.87 6.75
N ILE A 9 -40.84 -8.28 7.14
CA ILE A 9 -40.14 -7.72 8.32
C ILE A 9 -39.89 -6.22 8.14
N GLY A 10 -39.43 -5.79 6.96
CA GLY A 10 -39.18 -4.37 6.66
C GLY A 10 -40.43 -3.50 6.80
N ILE A 11 -41.55 -3.94 6.21
CA ILE A 11 -42.85 -3.26 6.29
C ILE A 11 -43.34 -3.20 7.76
N LEU A 12 -43.26 -4.31 8.49
CA LEU A 12 -43.68 -4.39 9.89
C LEU A 12 -42.85 -3.46 10.79
N ILE A 13 -41.54 -3.36 10.56
CA ILE A 13 -40.65 -2.42 11.26
C ILE A 13 -41.04 -0.96 10.97
N ILE A 14 -41.33 -0.60 9.71
CA ILE A 14 -41.78 0.76 9.35
C ILE A 14 -43.08 1.11 10.11
N ILE A 15 -44.07 0.21 10.10
CA ILE A 15 -45.37 0.43 10.75
C ILE A 15 -45.18 0.64 12.27
N ILE A 16 -44.47 -0.26 12.97
CA ILE A 16 -44.22 -0.10 14.42
C ILE A 16 -43.48 1.21 14.70
N SER A 17 -42.50 1.58 13.87
CA SER A 17 -41.72 2.81 14.04
C SER A 17 -42.58 4.07 13.86
N LEU A 18 -43.53 4.07 12.91
CA LEU A 18 -44.48 5.17 12.73
C LEU A 18 -45.46 5.30 13.90
N LEU A 19 -45.94 4.18 14.45
CA LEU A 19 -46.81 4.18 15.65
C LEU A 19 -46.07 4.76 16.87
N VAL A 20 -44.81 4.36 17.08
CA VAL A 20 -43.96 4.93 18.16
C VAL A 20 -43.68 6.42 17.90
N LEU A 21 -43.37 6.82 16.67
CA LEU A 21 -43.12 8.23 16.33
C LEU A 21 -44.36 9.11 16.59
N ALA A 22 -45.56 8.66 16.19
CA ALA A 22 -46.81 9.37 16.47
C ALA A 22 -47.07 9.47 17.98
N SER A 23 -46.78 8.40 18.73
CA SER A 23 -46.87 8.39 20.20
C SER A 23 -45.94 9.42 20.84
N LEU A 24 -44.69 9.53 20.37
CA LEU A 24 -43.70 10.49 20.87
C LEU A 24 -44.02 11.95 20.50
N ILE A 25 -44.56 12.20 19.30
CA ILE A 25 -44.92 13.55 18.84
C ILE A 25 -46.13 14.08 19.62
N GLY A 26 -47.11 13.23 19.94
CA GLY A 26 -48.26 13.58 20.77
C GLY A 26 -48.01 13.53 22.28
N PHE A 27 -46.78 13.70 22.75
CA PHE A 27 -46.46 13.69 24.18
C PHE A 27 -46.82 15.03 24.85
N ASN A 28 -47.86 15.04 25.68
CA ASN A 28 -48.13 16.13 26.61
C ASN A 28 -47.55 15.76 28.00
N PRO A 29 -46.62 16.55 28.59
CA PRO A 29 -46.05 16.27 29.91
C PRO A 29 -47.08 16.10 31.04
N SER A 30 -48.25 16.72 30.88
CA SER A 30 -49.39 16.73 31.81
C SER A 30 -50.20 15.43 31.80
N GLU A 31 -50.06 14.58 30.77
CA GLU A 31 -50.72 13.27 30.71
C GLU A 31 -49.92 12.24 31.54
N GLU A 32 -50.24 12.15 32.83
CA GLU A 32 -49.58 11.22 33.76
C GLU A 32 -50.24 9.82 33.76
N VAL A 33 -49.45 8.78 33.51
CA VAL A 33 -49.89 7.37 33.53
C VAL A 33 -50.50 6.94 34.87
N ARG A 34 -50.15 7.60 35.99
CA ARG A 34 -50.74 7.38 37.32
C ARG A 34 -51.83 8.41 37.64
N GLY A 35 -52.97 8.36 36.94
CA GLY A 35 -54.12 9.17 37.35
C GLY A 35 -55.31 9.25 36.40
N ILE A 36 -55.21 8.74 35.18
CA ILE A 36 -56.26 8.89 34.15
C ILE A 36 -57.54 8.11 34.54
N PRO A 37 -58.68 8.77 34.89
CA PRO A 37 -59.97 8.09 34.89
C PRO A 37 -60.37 7.79 33.43
N PRO A 38 -61.11 6.71 33.15
CA PRO A 38 -61.30 6.18 31.78
C PRO A 38 -62.16 7.04 30.83
N ASN A 39 -62.37 8.33 31.13
CA ASN A 39 -63.26 9.25 30.42
C ASN A 39 -62.64 10.63 30.11
N LEU A 40 -61.31 10.82 30.26
CA LEU A 40 -60.64 12.00 29.70
C LEU A 40 -60.33 11.78 28.20
N PRO A 41 -60.51 12.80 27.34
CA PRO A 41 -59.97 12.76 25.98
C PRO A 41 -58.43 12.90 26.05
N THR A 42 -57.71 11.87 25.62
CA THR A 42 -56.25 11.93 25.45
C THR A 42 -55.91 12.75 24.21
N GLU A 43 -54.95 13.67 24.30
CA GLU A 43 -54.46 14.45 23.15
C GLU A 43 -53.53 13.63 22.24
N ASN A 44 -52.92 12.57 22.78
CA ASN A 44 -52.05 11.69 22.02
C ASN A 44 -52.79 10.97 20.87
N PRO A 45 -52.29 11.00 19.61
CA PRO A 45 -52.98 10.41 18.46
C PRO A 45 -53.02 8.87 18.48
N MET A 46 -52.25 8.22 19.37
CA MET A 46 -52.30 6.77 19.61
C MET A 46 -53.07 6.42 20.91
N GLY A 47 -53.82 7.38 21.46
CA GLY A 47 -54.64 7.24 22.65
C GLY A 47 -53.84 6.82 23.89
N ILE A 48 -54.50 6.11 24.80
CA ILE A 48 -53.90 5.60 26.05
C ILE A 48 -52.59 4.81 25.79
N VAL A 49 -52.55 3.98 24.73
CA VAL A 49 -51.35 3.21 24.36
C VAL A 49 -50.19 4.14 23.98
N GLY A 50 -50.48 5.22 23.26
CA GLY A 50 -49.52 6.28 22.95
C GLY A 50 -48.95 6.96 24.19
N VAL A 51 -49.80 7.30 25.16
CA VAL A 51 -49.37 7.89 26.45
C VAL A 51 -48.40 6.95 27.20
N PHE A 52 -48.72 5.66 27.29
CA PHE A 52 -47.82 4.66 27.91
C PHE A 52 -46.46 4.54 27.18
N ILE A 53 -46.46 4.55 25.85
CA ILE A 53 -45.23 4.51 25.04
C ILE A 53 -44.40 5.78 25.25
N ALA A 54 -45.03 6.95 25.23
CA ALA A 54 -44.36 8.24 25.35
C ALA A 54 -43.76 8.45 26.75
N ASP A 55 -44.51 8.13 27.81
CA ASP A 55 -44.03 8.13 29.20
C ASP A 55 -42.83 7.18 29.39
N PHE A 56 -42.88 5.98 28.83
CA PHE A 56 -41.77 5.03 28.91
C PHE A 56 -40.51 5.56 28.21
N PHE A 57 -40.61 5.99 26.96
CA PHE A 57 -39.43 6.47 26.24
C PHE A 57 -38.91 7.80 26.80
N ILE A 58 -39.76 8.81 26.95
CA ILE A 58 -39.34 10.17 27.33
C ILE A 58 -39.02 10.25 28.83
N LYS A 59 -39.99 10.01 29.73
CA LYS A 59 -39.75 10.16 31.17
C LYS A 59 -38.76 9.09 31.69
N LYS A 60 -38.88 7.83 31.27
CA LYS A 60 -38.10 6.71 31.87
C LYS A 60 -36.80 6.31 31.16
N THR A 61 -36.56 6.69 29.88
CA THR A 61 -35.30 6.35 29.20
C THR A 61 -34.41 7.55 28.88
N PHE A 62 -34.35 8.02 27.62
CA PHE A 62 -33.36 9.00 27.14
C PHE A 62 -33.97 10.37 26.76
N GLY A 63 -35.19 10.65 27.21
CA GLY A 63 -35.86 11.94 26.99
C GLY A 63 -36.24 12.15 25.54
N LEU A 64 -36.18 13.41 25.08
CA LEU A 64 -36.47 13.76 23.69
C LEU A 64 -35.50 13.09 22.69
N SER A 65 -34.32 12.67 23.13
CA SER A 65 -33.35 11.91 22.32
C SER A 65 -33.93 10.61 21.74
N CYS A 66 -34.96 10.04 22.37
CA CYS A 66 -35.65 8.83 21.89
C CYS A 66 -36.32 8.98 20.52
N ILE A 67 -36.58 10.20 20.04
CA ILE A 67 -37.13 10.47 18.70
C ILE A 67 -36.23 9.89 17.58
N ILE A 68 -34.93 9.74 17.85
CA ILE A 68 -33.97 9.12 16.92
C ILE A 68 -34.28 7.62 16.69
N PHE A 69 -34.85 6.91 17.67
CA PHE A 69 -35.10 5.46 17.56
C PHE A 69 -36.13 5.07 16.49
N PRO A 70 -37.36 5.63 16.42
CA PRO A 70 -38.27 5.33 15.33
C PRO A 70 -37.79 5.86 13.97
N ILE A 71 -37.04 6.96 13.92
CA ILE A 71 -36.42 7.45 12.67
C ILE A 71 -35.44 6.39 12.13
N LEU A 72 -34.57 5.85 12.99
CA LEU A 72 -33.70 4.72 12.64
C LEU A 72 -34.51 3.48 12.26
N GLY A 73 -35.59 3.18 12.97
CA GLY A 73 -36.50 2.07 12.66
C GLY A 73 -37.09 2.17 11.24
N ILE A 74 -37.60 3.35 10.84
CA ILE A 74 -38.09 3.61 9.48
C ILE A 74 -36.98 3.39 8.44
N ILE A 75 -35.77 3.90 8.71
CA ILE A 75 -34.60 3.73 7.82
C ILE A 75 -34.23 2.24 7.68
N TRP A 76 -34.19 1.48 8.77
CA TRP A 76 -33.90 0.04 8.78
C TRP A 76 -34.96 -0.77 8.06
N GLY A 77 -36.24 -0.51 8.32
CA GLY A 77 -37.35 -1.17 7.65
C GLY A 77 -37.35 -0.90 6.14
N TRP A 78 -37.10 0.34 5.74
CA TRP A 78 -36.89 0.70 4.33
C TRP A 78 -35.66 0.03 3.72
N TRP A 79 -34.58 -0.16 4.48
CA TRP A 79 -33.36 -0.82 4.00
C TRP A 79 -33.53 -2.34 3.81
N PHE A 80 -34.25 -3.01 4.73
CA PHE A 80 -34.66 -4.40 4.56
C PHE A 80 -35.57 -4.59 3.35
N PHE A 81 -36.58 -3.71 3.19
CA PHE A 81 -37.46 -3.68 2.03
C PHE A 81 -36.68 -3.41 0.72
N SER A 82 -35.73 -2.48 0.73
CA SER A 82 -34.88 -2.11 -0.41
C SER A 82 -33.78 -3.12 -0.75
N ARG A 83 -33.64 -4.22 0.00
CA ARG A 83 -32.66 -5.31 -0.24
C ARG A 83 -31.18 -4.84 -0.32
N LYS A 84 -30.81 -3.73 0.32
CA LYS A 84 -29.46 -3.11 0.21
C LYS A 84 -28.41 -3.73 1.16
N LYS A 85 -27.12 -3.64 0.82
CA LYS A 85 -25.99 -4.21 1.61
C LYS A 85 -25.90 -3.59 3.02
N LEU A 86 -26.07 -4.41 4.07
CA LEU A 86 -26.18 -3.96 5.47
C LEU A 86 -24.93 -3.27 6.06
N LYS A 87 -23.71 -3.61 5.60
CA LYS A 87 -22.43 -3.20 6.24
C LYS A 87 -22.28 -1.68 6.44
N SER A 88 -22.89 -0.85 5.59
CA SER A 88 -22.87 0.62 5.75
C SER A 88 -23.89 1.14 6.77
N LEU A 89 -25.06 0.49 6.89
CA LEU A 89 -26.13 0.93 7.78
C LEU A 89 -25.79 0.68 9.25
N ASN A 90 -25.24 -0.50 9.56
CA ASN A 90 -24.84 -0.88 10.92
C ASN A 90 -23.88 0.15 11.53
N ARG A 91 -22.87 0.60 10.76
CA ARG A 91 -21.90 1.61 11.21
C ARG A 91 -22.57 2.96 11.49
N ALA A 92 -23.38 3.46 10.57
CA ALA A 92 -24.11 4.72 10.77
C ALA A 92 -25.02 4.67 12.00
N THR A 93 -25.78 3.57 12.15
CA THR A 93 -26.71 3.32 13.25
C THR A 93 -26.01 3.40 14.61
N GLY A 94 -24.83 2.77 14.75
CA GLY A 94 -24.06 2.81 16.00
C GLY A 94 -23.70 4.23 16.44
N TYR A 95 -23.23 5.09 15.53
CA TYR A 95 -22.91 6.48 15.86
C TYR A 95 -24.16 7.32 16.15
N THR A 96 -25.28 7.11 15.44
CA THR A 96 -26.53 7.83 15.74
C THR A 96 -27.13 7.44 17.09
N LEU A 97 -27.02 6.17 17.50
CA LEU A 97 -27.42 5.73 18.84
C LEU A 97 -26.50 6.31 19.92
N GLY A 98 -25.18 6.30 19.69
CA GLY A 98 -24.22 6.97 20.57
C GLY A 98 -24.46 8.47 20.71
N ALA A 99 -24.85 9.15 19.61
CA ALA A 99 -25.18 10.57 19.63
C ALA A 99 -26.47 10.84 20.43
N ALA A 100 -27.50 10.01 20.28
CA ALA A 100 -28.71 10.09 21.10
C ALA A 100 -28.41 9.92 22.59
N PHE A 101 -27.54 8.96 22.94
CA PHE A 101 -27.09 8.71 24.31
C PHE A 101 -26.30 9.90 24.89
N LEU A 102 -25.32 10.44 24.15
CA LEU A 102 -24.58 11.62 24.59
C LEU A 102 -25.47 12.87 24.70
N PHE A 103 -26.45 13.04 23.80
CA PHE A 103 -27.39 14.17 23.88
C PHE A 103 -28.27 14.09 25.14
N SER A 104 -28.78 12.90 25.46
CA SER A 104 -29.52 12.60 26.69
C SER A 104 -28.74 12.94 27.96
N ILE A 105 -27.45 12.57 28.05
CA ILE A 105 -26.59 12.92 29.20
C ILE A 105 -26.23 14.41 29.20
N THR A 106 -25.97 15.00 28.03
CA THR A 106 -25.66 16.44 27.91
C THR A 106 -26.83 17.30 28.39
N ALA A 107 -28.07 16.95 28.01
CA ALA A 107 -29.28 17.60 28.52
C ALA A 107 -29.43 17.43 30.04
N GLY A 108 -29.11 16.25 30.59
CA GLY A 108 -29.13 16.01 32.03
C GLY A 108 -28.14 16.90 32.79
N LEU A 109 -26.92 17.06 32.27
CA LEU A 109 -25.89 17.92 32.86
C LEU A 109 -26.28 19.40 32.77
N ILE A 110 -26.96 19.83 31.69
CA ILE A 110 -27.49 21.20 31.57
C ILE A 110 -28.58 21.48 32.62
N ILE A 111 -29.54 20.56 32.83
CA ILE A 111 -30.58 20.71 33.86
C ILE A 111 -29.96 20.85 35.26
N LEU A 112 -28.99 19.97 35.58
CA LEU A 112 -28.31 19.99 36.89
C LEU A 112 -27.46 21.26 37.10
N LEU A 113 -26.93 21.86 36.04
CA LEU A 113 -26.24 23.16 36.09
C LEU A 113 -27.19 24.36 36.18
N ALA A 114 -28.41 24.24 35.64
CA ALA A 114 -29.44 25.28 35.71
C ALA A 114 -30.07 25.40 37.11
N GLY A 115 -29.86 24.43 37.99
CA GLY A 115 -30.38 24.45 39.37
C GLY A 115 -31.87 24.15 39.49
N GLU A 116 -32.49 23.54 38.47
CA GLU A 116 -33.87 23.09 38.56
C GLU A 116 -34.00 21.91 39.55
N ASN A 117 -34.99 21.97 40.44
CA ASN A 117 -35.20 20.92 41.44
C ASN A 117 -35.50 19.56 40.76
N THR A 118 -34.74 18.54 41.14
CA THR A 118 -34.63 17.25 40.46
C THR A 118 -35.88 16.36 40.48
N ASP A 119 -36.94 16.77 41.17
CA ASP A 119 -37.95 15.84 41.68
C ASP A 119 -39.12 15.57 40.71
N ASN A 120 -39.07 16.08 39.45
CA ASN A 120 -39.96 15.58 38.39
C ASN A 120 -39.54 15.84 36.92
N ASN A 121 -38.72 16.86 36.61
CA ASN A 121 -38.58 17.38 35.24
C ASN A 121 -37.43 16.82 34.37
N PHE A 122 -37.10 15.52 34.49
CA PHE A 122 -36.15 14.84 33.57
C PHE A 122 -36.68 14.62 32.14
N VAL A 123 -37.56 15.49 31.62
CA VAL A 123 -38.21 15.34 30.29
C VAL A 123 -37.20 15.46 29.13
N LEU A 124 -36.24 16.39 29.23
CA LEU A 124 -35.25 16.60 28.16
C LEU A 124 -34.21 15.48 28.10
N SER A 125 -33.71 15.05 29.27
CA SER A 125 -32.64 14.05 29.39
C SER A 125 -33.13 12.60 29.44
N GLY A 126 -34.37 12.39 29.92
CA GLY A 126 -34.82 11.12 30.47
C GLY A 126 -34.12 10.77 31.79
N LEU A 127 -34.70 9.82 32.52
CA LEU A 127 -34.14 9.33 33.78
C LEU A 127 -32.72 8.74 33.62
N ILE A 128 -32.43 8.07 32.51
CA ILE A 128 -31.10 7.46 32.27
C ILE A 128 -30.04 8.55 32.02
N GLY A 129 -30.36 9.54 31.18
CA GLY A 129 -29.47 10.68 30.93
C GLY A 129 -29.21 11.50 32.19
N GLY A 130 -30.26 11.79 32.96
CA GLY A 130 -30.18 12.55 34.20
C GLY A 130 -29.37 11.85 35.30
N THR A 131 -29.59 10.55 35.51
CA THR A 131 -28.84 9.77 36.52
C THR A 131 -27.36 9.60 36.17
N ILE A 132 -27.02 9.40 34.89
CA ILE A 132 -25.62 9.35 34.44
C ILE A 132 -24.95 10.73 34.52
N ALA A 133 -25.66 11.80 34.15
CA ALA A 133 -25.15 13.17 34.30
C ALA A 133 -24.88 13.52 35.78
N LYS A 134 -25.79 13.13 36.68
CA LYS A 134 -25.59 13.28 38.12
C LYS A 134 -24.39 12.48 38.61
N LEU A 135 -24.24 11.21 38.21
CA LEU A 135 -23.08 10.39 38.58
C LEU A 135 -21.75 11.02 38.12
N LEU A 136 -21.72 11.63 36.93
CA LEU A 136 -20.53 12.35 36.44
C LEU A 136 -20.24 13.61 37.28
N MET A 137 -21.25 14.38 37.67
CA MET A 137 -21.08 15.57 38.51
C MET A 137 -20.69 15.22 39.96
N ASP A 138 -21.32 14.20 40.55
CA ASP A 138 -21.05 13.75 41.92
C ASP A 138 -19.63 13.17 42.08
N GLN A 139 -19.06 12.56 41.02
CA GLN A 139 -17.74 11.91 41.06
C GLN A 139 -16.59 12.76 40.51
N LEU A 140 -16.83 13.62 39.52
CA LEU A 140 -15.79 14.39 38.81
C LEU A 140 -15.96 15.92 38.92
N GLY A 141 -17.01 16.38 39.60
CA GLY A 141 -17.40 17.78 39.62
C GLY A 141 -17.92 18.29 38.27
N THR A 142 -18.35 19.55 38.25
CA THR A 142 -18.89 20.21 37.04
C THR A 142 -17.88 20.23 35.89
N ILE A 143 -16.64 20.65 36.17
CA ILE A 143 -15.57 20.78 35.16
C ILE A 143 -15.16 19.41 34.60
N GLY A 144 -15.01 18.39 35.46
CA GLY A 144 -14.67 17.03 35.03
C GLY A 144 -15.77 16.39 34.19
N GLY A 145 -17.04 16.53 34.60
CA GLY A 145 -18.19 16.07 33.83
C GLY A 145 -18.28 16.72 32.43
N MET A 146 -18.06 18.04 32.34
CA MET A 146 -17.99 18.74 31.04
C MET A 146 -16.85 18.21 30.15
N LEU A 147 -15.64 18.05 30.70
CA LEU A 147 -14.48 17.56 29.92
C LEU A 147 -14.69 16.13 29.39
N VAL A 148 -15.28 15.23 30.20
CA VAL A 148 -15.62 13.87 29.77
C VAL A 148 -16.68 13.86 28.66
N LEU A 149 -17.71 14.72 28.73
CA LEU A 149 -18.70 14.84 27.66
C LEU A 149 -18.10 15.42 26.37
N ILE A 150 -17.28 16.48 26.47
CA ILE A 150 -16.60 17.08 25.31
C ILE A 150 -15.67 16.05 24.65
N GLY A 151 -14.88 15.31 25.44
CA GLY A 151 -14.04 14.22 24.94
C GLY A 151 -14.85 13.12 24.25
N SER A 152 -15.98 12.72 24.83
CA SER A 152 -16.87 11.69 24.26
C SER A 152 -17.48 12.14 22.93
N TRP A 153 -17.94 13.38 22.83
CA TRP A 153 -18.42 13.97 21.58
C TRP A 153 -17.32 14.04 20.52
N LEU A 154 -16.10 14.45 20.88
CA LEU A 154 -14.95 14.49 19.97
C LEU A 154 -14.58 13.09 19.44
N VAL A 155 -14.60 12.06 20.29
CA VAL A 155 -14.38 10.66 19.88
C VAL A 155 -15.46 10.18 18.93
N LEU A 156 -16.74 10.50 19.20
CA LEU A 156 -17.85 10.11 18.34
C LEU A 156 -17.77 10.79 16.96
N VAL A 157 -17.55 12.11 16.93
CA VAL A 157 -17.33 12.89 15.71
C VAL A 157 -16.14 12.36 14.91
N ARG A 158 -15.01 12.04 15.58
CA ARG A 158 -13.80 11.46 14.95
C ARG A 158 -13.97 10.02 14.45
N GLY A 159 -14.92 9.27 15.02
CA GLY A 159 -15.27 7.92 14.57
C GLY A 159 -16.21 7.92 13.35
N TYR A 160 -17.15 8.86 13.31
CA TYR A 160 -18.10 9.03 12.20
C TYR A 160 -17.45 9.74 10.99
N PHE A 161 -16.89 10.93 11.21
CA PHE A 161 -16.19 11.69 10.19
C PHE A 161 -14.71 11.28 10.14
N SER A 162 -14.17 11.07 8.94
CA SER A 162 -12.74 10.79 8.71
C SER A 162 -11.82 12.02 8.93
N TRP A 163 -12.33 13.08 9.56
CA TRP A 163 -11.62 14.34 9.77
C TRP A 163 -10.56 14.19 10.87
N SER A 164 -9.30 14.43 10.52
CA SER A 164 -8.20 14.49 11.46
C SER A 164 -8.10 15.88 12.09
N PHE A 165 -8.47 16.03 13.37
CA PHE A 165 -8.28 17.26 14.15
C PHE A 165 -6.81 17.76 14.18
N TYR A 166 -5.85 16.85 14.00
CA TYR A 166 -4.42 17.18 13.96
C TYR A 166 -3.97 17.98 12.72
N LYS A 167 -4.54 17.74 11.52
CA LYS A 167 -4.09 18.41 10.28
C LYS A 167 -4.31 19.93 10.29
N PRO A 168 -5.46 20.47 10.76
CA PRO A 168 -5.62 21.91 10.96
C PRO A 168 -4.59 22.52 11.92
N ILE A 169 -4.32 21.85 13.05
CA ILE A 169 -3.36 22.32 14.05
C ILE A 169 -1.95 22.35 13.46
N LYS A 170 -1.53 21.28 12.77
CA LYS A 170 -0.24 21.21 12.08
C LYS A 170 -0.10 22.29 11.00
N SER A 171 -1.13 22.51 10.17
CA SER A 171 -1.05 23.57 9.13
C SER A 171 -1.04 24.99 9.71
N PHE A 172 -1.51 25.18 10.95
CA PHE A 172 -1.37 26.43 11.68
C PHE A 172 0.05 26.61 12.26
N THR A 173 0.63 25.59 12.90
CA THR A 173 2.01 25.68 13.43
C THR A 173 3.05 25.81 12.31
N GLU A 174 2.84 25.14 11.17
CA GLU A 174 3.66 25.33 9.96
C GLU A 174 3.59 26.77 9.45
N LYS A 175 2.39 27.38 9.38
CA LYS A 175 2.24 28.80 9.02
C LYS A 175 2.91 29.76 10.00
N VAL A 176 2.87 29.47 11.31
CA VAL A 176 3.53 30.29 12.33
C VAL A 176 5.06 30.22 12.20
N ASN A 177 5.63 29.04 11.92
CA ASN A 177 7.07 28.90 11.68
C ASN A 177 7.51 29.53 10.35
N ASP A 178 6.75 29.36 9.28
CA ASP A 178 6.99 30.00 7.98
C ASP A 178 6.92 31.54 8.07
N TRP A 179 6.00 32.08 8.89
CA TRP A 179 5.94 33.52 9.20
C TRP A 179 7.17 34.01 9.97
N LYS A 180 7.69 33.24 10.94
CA LYS A 180 8.97 33.55 11.62
C LYS A 180 10.14 33.54 10.64
N GLY A 181 10.29 32.50 9.82
CA GLY A 181 11.36 32.38 8.83
C GLY A 181 11.37 33.54 7.82
N LYS A 182 10.19 33.95 7.33
CA LYS A 182 10.04 35.13 6.45
C LYS A 182 10.44 36.45 7.12
N LYS A 183 10.36 36.55 8.46
CA LYS A 183 10.81 37.71 9.23
C LYS A 183 12.35 37.76 9.32
N GLU A 184 13.01 36.62 9.48
CA GLU A 184 14.47 36.51 9.46
C GLU A 184 15.07 36.73 8.07
N LEU A 185 14.44 36.19 7.02
CA LEU A 185 14.89 36.37 5.64
C LEU A 185 14.89 37.86 5.25
N LYS A 186 13.86 38.62 5.65
CA LYS A 186 13.83 40.09 5.50
C LYS A 186 14.91 40.82 6.31
N LYS A 187 15.34 40.27 7.46
CA LYS A 187 16.44 40.84 8.26
C LYS A 187 17.79 40.64 7.56
N LYS A 188 18.05 39.44 7.01
CA LYS A 188 19.27 39.14 6.22
C LYS A 188 19.35 39.90 4.88
N LEU A 189 18.22 40.08 4.20
CA LEU A 189 18.16 40.89 2.97
C LEU A 189 18.53 42.36 3.24
N LYS A 190 17.98 42.97 4.30
CA LYS A 190 18.31 44.35 4.67
C LYS A 190 19.80 44.55 5.00
N THR A 191 20.46 43.62 5.68
CA THR A 191 21.92 43.73 5.91
C THR A 191 22.72 43.59 4.61
N SER A 192 22.29 42.74 3.67
CA SER A 192 22.92 42.65 2.34
C SER A 192 22.80 43.96 1.54
N GLU A 193 21.62 44.59 1.54
CA GLU A 193 21.40 45.88 0.87
C GLU A 193 22.22 47.03 1.51
N VAL A 194 22.33 47.06 2.85
CA VAL A 194 23.15 48.06 3.55
C VAL A 194 24.64 47.85 3.29
N ALA A 195 25.13 46.60 3.23
CA ALA A 195 26.51 46.29 2.87
C ALA A 195 26.83 46.76 1.43
N LYS A 196 25.95 46.47 0.47
CA LYS A 196 26.09 46.96 -0.92
C LYS A 196 26.12 48.49 -0.98
N ARG A 197 25.21 49.16 -0.26
CA ARG A 197 25.18 50.64 -0.19
C ARG A 197 26.45 51.25 0.41
N LYS A 198 27.08 50.60 1.40
CA LYS A 198 28.41 51.01 1.91
C LYS A 198 29.47 50.92 0.82
N HIS A 199 29.60 49.76 0.18
CA HIS A 199 30.61 49.53 -0.89
C HIS A 199 30.44 50.50 -2.07
N THR A 200 29.21 50.89 -2.44
CA THR A 200 28.99 51.94 -3.46
C THR A 200 29.42 53.32 -2.97
N LYS A 201 29.29 53.62 -1.66
CA LYS A 201 29.64 54.92 -1.08
C LYS A 201 31.17 55.10 -0.96
N ASP A 202 31.89 54.05 -0.59
CA ASP A 202 33.37 54.08 -0.49
C ASP A 202 34.05 54.21 -1.88
N LEU A 203 33.44 53.61 -2.93
CA LEU A 203 33.84 53.86 -4.32
C LEU A 203 33.63 55.32 -4.73
N LEU A 204 32.49 55.92 -4.34
CA LEU A 204 32.18 57.32 -4.67
C LEU A 204 33.08 58.32 -3.94
N SER A 205 33.46 58.09 -2.67
CA SER A 205 34.46 58.94 -2.00
C SER A 205 35.84 58.84 -2.66
N THR A 206 36.26 57.62 -3.04
CA THR A 206 37.55 57.40 -3.71
C THR A 206 37.66 58.13 -5.06
N ILE A 207 36.53 58.32 -5.77
CA ILE A 207 36.46 59.14 -6.99
C ILE A 207 36.47 60.64 -6.65
N ASN A 208 35.66 61.07 -5.68
CA ASN A 208 35.55 62.49 -5.31
C ASN A 208 36.86 63.07 -4.74
N ASP A 209 37.64 62.29 -4.00
CA ASP A 209 38.99 62.66 -3.52
C ASP A 209 40.01 62.89 -4.66
N GLN A 210 39.72 62.42 -5.88
CA GLN A 210 40.51 62.73 -7.08
C GLN A 210 40.02 64.03 -7.76
N GLU A 211 38.71 64.29 -7.78
CA GLU A 211 38.14 65.50 -8.39
C GLU A 211 38.35 66.76 -7.52
N ILE A 212 38.32 66.63 -6.19
CA ILE A 212 38.55 67.74 -5.24
C ILE A 212 39.97 68.35 -5.37
N LYS A 213 40.92 67.62 -5.99
CA LYS A 213 42.26 68.15 -6.32
C LYS A 213 42.32 69.06 -7.56
N GLN A 214 41.23 69.20 -8.32
CA GLN A 214 41.23 70.01 -9.56
C GLN A 214 40.30 71.23 -9.55
N LYS A 215 39.46 71.44 -8.52
CA LYS A 215 38.57 72.62 -8.44
C LYS A 215 38.63 73.33 -7.09
N LYS A 216 39.61 74.22 -6.95
CA LYS A 216 39.56 75.38 -6.05
C LYS A 216 39.69 76.65 -6.87
N ASP A 217 38.57 77.23 -7.29
CA ASP A 217 38.51 78.66 -7.60
C ASP A 217 37.07 79.20 -7.62
N SER A 218 36.90 80.39 -7.03
CA SER A 218 35.74 81.30 -7.04
C SER A 218 34.39 80.87 -6.38
N PRO A 219 33.55 81.82 -5.88
CA PRO A 219 32.47 81.51 -4.91
C PRO A 219 31.10 82.24 -5.16
N VAL A 220 30.14 82.15 -4.20
CA VAL A 220 28.93 83.01 -4.02
C VAL A 220 27.79 82.75 -5.06
N GLU A 221 26.46 82.86 -4.82
CA GLU A 221 25.59 83.45 -3.75
C GLU A 221 24.31 82.59 -3.45
N GLU A 222 23.32 83.20 -2.78
CA GLU A 222 21.96 82.77 -2.32
C GLU A 222 21.03 82.21 -3.44
N GLU A 223 19.84 81.59 -3.23
CA GLU A 223 18.79 81.55 -2.17
C GLU A 223 18.14 80.10 -2.18
N THR A 224 17.10 79.60 -1.47
CA THR A 224 16.02 80.06 -0.55
C THR A 224 15.55 78.89 0.37
N GLU A 225 14.66 79.15 1.35
CA GLU A 225 13.94 78.17 2.21
C GLU A 225 12.42 78.06 1.83
N PRO A 226 11.41 77.59 2.66
CA PRO A 226 11.41 76.93 3.99
C PRO A 226 10.35 75.80 4.24
N VAL A 227 10.21 75.38 5.53
CA VAL A 227 9.04 74.74 6.21
C VAL A 227 8.90 73.19 6.03
N THR A 228 8.71 72.33 7.06
CA THR A 228 8.45 72.46 8.53
C THR A 228 9.17 71.36 9.38
N GLU A 229 9.39 71.66 10.68
CA GLU A 229 9.24 70.83 11.92
C GLU A 229 9.53 69.30 11.88
N GLU A 230 10.44 68.69 12.68
CA GLU A 230 10.76 68.68 14.14
C GLU A 230 10.39 67.31 14.79
N VAL A 231 11.38 66.54 15.27
CA VAL A 231 11.83 66.41 16.68
C VAL A 231 10.78 65.69 17.56
N THR A 232 10.79 64.36 17.69
CA THR A 232 11.65 63.49 18.55
C THR A 232 11.58 63.76 20.05
N ASP A 233 11.36 62.70 20.83
CA ASP A 233 11.71 62.62 22.26
C ASP A 233 12.20 61.19 22.59
N GLU A 234 12.96 61.02 23.68
CA GLU A 234 13.92 59.89 23.87
C GLU A 234 13.60 58.93 25.07
N PRO A 235 14.47 57.97 25.51
CA PRO A 235 14.09 56.81 26.34
C PRO A 235 14.36 57.03 27.86
N PRO A 236 14.58 56.02 28.78
CA PRO A 236 15.71 55.06 28.77
C PRO A 236 15.45 53.66 29.45
N SER A 237 16.51 52.85 29.65
CA SER A 237 16.68 51.74 30.64
C SER A 237 15.78 50.47 30.50
N ASP A 238 16.06 49.25 31.00
CA ASP A 238 17.22 48.49 31.55
C ASP A 238 16.77 46.99 31.68
N LEU A 239 17.53 45.91 31.97
CA LEU A 239 18.95 45.61 32.26
C LEU A 239 19.23 44.09 31.95
N GLU A 240 20.43 43.57 32.25
CA GLU A 240 20.79 42.11 32.21
C GLU A 240 20.54 41.41 33.58
N PRO A 241 20.40 40.07 33.66
CA PRO A 241 21.54 39.10 33.75
C PRO A 241 21.23 37.69 33.12
N GLU A 242 22.03 36.59 33.12
CA GLU A 242 23.46 36.25 33.34
C GLU A 242 23.74 34.80 32.79
N LEU A 243 25.02 34.44 32.51
CA LEU A 243 25.62 33.08 32.44
C LEU A 243 25.07 32.06 31.37
N THR A 244 25.79 31.03 30.87
CA THR A 244 27.03 30.31 31.29
C THR A 244 27.97 29.89 30.11
N THR A 245 29.28 30.07 30.33
CA THR A 245 30.46 29.22 29.96
C THR A 245 30.67 28.55 28.58
N ASN A 246 31.85 28.90 28.01
CA ASN A 246 32.88 28.19 27.19
C ASN A 246 32.91 26.63 27.28
N VAL A 247 33.59 25.84 26.41
CA VAL A 247 34.96 25.98 25.83
C VAL A 247 35.09 25.43 24.38
N GLU A 248 36.15 25.87 23.71
CA GLU A 248 36.66 25.54 22.36
C GLU A 248 37.10 24.05 22.19
N ALA A 249 37.66 23.54 21.07
CA ALA A 249 38.33 24.20 19.93
C ALA A 249 38.44 23.38 18.62
N GLN A 250 38.72 24.11 17.53
CA GLN A 250 39.51 23.73 16.33
C GLN A 250 38.99 22.59 15.41
N GLU A 251 39.31 22.55 14.11
CA GLU A 251 40.27 23.39 13.33
C GLU A 251 39.72 23.76 11.93
N GLU A 252 40.44 24.65 11.22
CA GLU A 252 39.99 25.33 9.99
C GLU A 252 40.34 24.60 8.68
N SER A 253 39.78 25.11 7.56
CA SER A 253 40.10 24.69 6.19
C SER A 253 40.65 25.86 5.37
N GLU A 254 41.82 25.70 4.75
CA GLU A 254 42.32 26.62 3.73
C GLU A 254 42.26 26.01 2.31
N LEU A 255 42.27 26.90 1.32
CA LEU A 255 42.30 26.63 -0.12
C LEU A 255 43.60 27.19 -0.71
N VAL A 256 44.04 26.66 -1.86
CA VAL A 256 44.40 27.43 -3.07
C VAL A 256 44.91 26.48 -4.18
N ASP A 257 44.59 26.82 -5.44
CA ASP A 257 44.98 26.12 -6.66
C ASP A 257 46.46 26.30 -7.05
N GLN A 258 46.98 25.43 -7.93
CA GLN A 258 47.53 25.88 -9.23
C GLN A 258 47.72 24.76 -10.27
N GLU A 259 47.94 25.19 -11.52
CA GLU A 259 47.82 24.43 -12.77
C GLU A 259 49.13 23.72 -13.19
N LYS A 260 49.04 22.66 -14.03
CA LYS A 260 49.47 22.73 -15.46
C LYS A 260 49.24 21.46 -16.31
N GLU A 261 49.37 21.66 -17.62
CA GLU A 261 49.08 20.77 -18.75
C GLU A 261 50.20 19.76 -19.06
N ILE A 262 49.92 18.72 -19.86
CA ILE A 262 50.42 18.53 -21.25
C ILE A 262 49.87 17.22 -21.88
N ASP A 263 49.86 17.18 -23.23
CA ASP A 263 49.31 16.16 -24.14
C ASP A 263 49.55 14.65 -23.86
N GLY A 264 48.66 13.82 -24.42
CA GLY A 264 48.77 12.35 -24.44
C GLY A 264 47.80 11.67 -25.44
N ILE A 265 48.07 11.78 -26.74
CA ILE A 265 47.22 11.24 -27.83
C ILE A 265 47.16 9.70 -27.84
N THR A 266 45.97 9.11 -28.00
CA THR A 266 45.62 8.13 -29.06
C THR A 266 44.10 7.94 -29.15
N ARG A 267 43.55 7.90 -30.37
CA ARG A 267 42.17 7.50 -30.69
C ARG A 267 42.18 6.33 -31.67
N THR A 268 41.27 5.39 -31.47
CA THR A 268 40.73 4.45 -32.48
C THR A 268 39.28 4.20 -32.05
N ASP A 269 38.27 4.81 -32.68
CA ASP A 269 37.73 4.50 -34.02
C ASP A 269 36.52 3.56 -33.95
N GLU A 270 35.45 4.01 -33.29
CA GLU A 270 34.10 3.52 -33.59
C GLU A 270 33.49 4.38 -34.69
N LYS A 271 33.05 3.75 -35.78
CA LYS A 271 32.49 4.45 -36.94
C LYS A 271 31.01 4.77 -36.71
N SER A 272 30.68 6.05 -36.74
CA SER A 272 29.30 6.51 -36.90
C SER A 272 28.83 6.31 -38.34
N GLU A 273 27.95 5.34 -38.59
CA GLU A 273 27.22 5.26 -39.86
C GLU A 273 26.19 6.39 -39.95
N GLN A 274 26.53 7.44 -40.69
CA GLN A 274 25.56 8.48 -41.07
C GLN A 274 24.52 7.88 -42.04
N ARG A 275 23.25 7.82 -41.64
CA ARG A 275 22.15 7.69 -42.60
C ARG A 275 21.79 9.07 -43.15
N GLN A 276 21.75 9.17 -44.47
CA GLN A 276 21.56 10.41 -45.20
C GLN A 276 20.10 10.89 -45.12
N THR A 277 19.90 12.21 -45.16
CA THR A 277 18.57 12.85 -45.11
C THR A 277 18.13 13.32 -46.50
N GLU A 278 17.41 12.46 -47.20
CA GLU A 278 16.56 12.72 -48.38
C GLU A 278 15.44 11.65 -48.30
N ASP A 279 14.16 11.91 -48.60
CA ASP A 279 13.57 12.95 -49.45
C ASP A 279 12.60 13.92 -48.73
N LYS A 280 12.28 15.04 -49.41
CA LYS A 280 11.17 15.96 -49.06
C LYS A 280 10.15 16.08 -50.18
N ILE A 281 9.10 15.25 -50.12
CA ILE A 281 7.83 15.41 -50.87
C ILE A 281 6.71 14.93 -49.92
N GLY A 282 5.54 15.58 -49.79
CA GLY A 282 5.09 16.85 -50.37
C GLY A 282 3.55 16.88 -50.44
N SER A 283 2.92 17.78 -49.69
CA SER A 283 1.46 17.87 -49.42
C SER A 283 0.86 16.75 -48.56
N GLY A 284 -0.10 17.12 -47.70
CA GLY A 284 -0.58 16.34 -46.55
C GLY A 284 -0.44 17.16 -45.26
N GLU A 285 -1.40 17.06 -44.34
CA GLU A 285 -1.41 17.87 -43.11
C GLU A 285 -0.25 17.49 -42.18
N GLY A 286 0.31 18.49 -41.49
CA GLY A 286 1.54 18.33 -40.69
C GLY A 286 1.33 17.49 -39.43
N VAL A 287 1.36 16.17 -39.60
CA VAL A 287 1.31 15.13 -38.56
C VAL A 287 2.42 14.11 -38.86
N GLU A 288 3.34 13.92 -37.92
CA GLU A 288 4.46 12.99 -38.09
C GLU A 288 4.07 11.56 -37.67
N VAL A 289 3.81 10.70 -38.66
CA VAL A 289 3.59 9.27 -38.43
C VAL A 289 4.94 8.55 -38.44
N GLY A 290 5.32 7.99 -37.28
CA GLY A 290 6.52 7.16 -37.12
C GLY A 290 6.29 5.68 -37.47
N GLU A 291 7.36 4.89 -37.43
CA GLU A 291 7.32 3.45 -37.73
C GLU A 291 7.29 2.60 -36.45
N MET A 292 6.73 1.38 -36.53
CA MET A 292 6.83 0.39 -35.44
C MET A 292 8.24 -0.17 -35.36
N VAL A 293 8.80 -0.28 -34.16
CA VAL A 293 10.14 -0.86 -33.98
C VAL A 293 10.07 -2.38 -34.16
N LYS A 294 10.86 -2.89 -35.11
CA LYS A 294 11.11 -4.32 -35.31
C LYS A 294 12.55 -4.61 -34.90
N GLU A 295 12.74 -5.18 -33.72
CA GLU A 295 14.03 -5.74 -33.31
C GLU A 295 14.39 -6.97 -34.17
N LYS A 296 15.69 -7.29 -34.25
CA LYS A 296 16.16 -8.51 -34.91
C LYS A 296 15.94 -9.70 -33.98
N GLU A 297 15.38 -10.77 -34.54
CA GLU A 297 15.37 -12.07 -33.88
C GLU A 297 16.70 -12.79 -34.20
N ILE A 298 17.42 -13.19 -33.16
CA ILE A 298 18.56 -14.10 -33.18
C ILE A 298 18.05 -15.49 -32.78
N ASP A 299 18.59 -16.54 -33.40
CA ASP A 299 18.37 -17.90 -32.90
C ASP A 299 19.05 -18.07 -31.54
N LEU A 300 18.26 -18.15 -30.47
CA LEU A 300 18.74 -18.38 -29.10
C LEU A 300 19.54 -19.69 -28.97
N ASP A 301 19.25 -20.69 -29.80
CA ASP A 301 19.93 -22.00 -29.80
C ASP A 301 21.30 -21.95 -30.52
N SER A 302 21.59 -20.87 -31.26
CA SER A 302 22.88 -20.63 -31.92
C SER A 302 23.99 -20.09 -30.99
N ILE A 303 23.65 -19.73 -29.74
CA ILE A 303 24.55 -19.05 -28.80
C ILE A 303 25.59 -20.02 -28.23
N GLN A 304 26.87 -19.64 -28.24
CA GLN A 304 27.98 -20.51 -27.81
C GLN A 304 27.83 -21.04 -26.38
N ASP A 305 27.38 -20.22 -25.42
CA ASP A 305 27.14 -20.64 -24.02
C ASP A 305 26.03 -21.71 -23.87
N ARG A 306 25.12 -21.82 -24.84
CA ARG A 306 24.13 -22.92 -24.93
C ARG A 306 24.67 -24.16 -25.64
N GLN A 307 25.70 -24.01 -26.47
CA GLN A 307 26.34 -25.09 -27.23
C GLN A 307 27.48 -25.80 -26.49
N VAL A 308 28.02 -25.22 -25.40
CA VAL A 308 28.97 -25.92 -24.53
C VAL A 308 28.26 -27.10 -23.85
N PRO A 309 28.73 -28.36 -24.05
CA PRO A 309 28.11 -29.52 -23.43
C PRO A 309 28.47 -29.59 -21.94
N LYS A 310 27.73 -28.83 -21.11
CA LYS A 310 27.63 -29.10 -19.66
C LYS A 310 27.21 -30.57 -19.50
N ARG A 311 27.95 -31.32 -18.68
CA ARG A 311 27.65 -32.73 -18.41
C ARG A 311 26.47 -32.84 -17.46
N GLU A 312 25.25 -32.77 -18.01
CA GLU A 312 24.09 -33.65 -17.74
C GLU A 312 22.78 -32.98 -18.17
N TYR A 313 22.49 -31.78 -17.67
CA TYR A 313 21.22 -31.07 -17.96
C TYR A 313 21.33 -30.11 -19.17
N GLN A 314 20.38 -30.20 -20.10
CA GLN A 314 20.25 -29.31 -21.27
C GLN A 314 19.08 -28.34 -21.16
N LEU A 315 19.27 -27.09 -21.62
CA LEU A 315 18.21 -26.07 -21.66
C LEU A 315 17.22 -26.32 -22.81
N PRO A 316 15.93 -25.95 -22.66
CA PRO A 316 14.95 -26.06 -23.74
C PRO A 316 15.33 -25.27 -25.00
N SER A 317 15.12 -25.89 -26.16
CA SER A 317 15.21 -25.26 -27.48
C SER A 317 13.96 -24.44 -27.80
N THR A 318 14.12 -23.41 -28.63
CA THR A 318 13.04 -22.52 -29.06
C THR A 318 12.09 -23.15 -30.07
N ASP A 319 12.44 -24.29 -30.66
CA ASP A 319 11.55 -25.06 -31.54
C ASP A 319 10.41 -25.78 -30.82
N LEU A 320 10.43 -25.79 -29.48
CA LEU A 320 9.26 -26.15 -28.66
C LEU A 320 8.16 -25.06 -28.65
N LEU A 321 8.42 -23.89 -29.22
CA LEU A 321 7.51 -22.74 -29.23
C LEU A 321 6.98 -22.43 -30.63
N THR A 322 5.77 -21.86 -30.66
CA THR A 322 5.08 -21.42 -31.88
C THR A 322 5.85 -20.30 -32.56
N THR A 323 6.28 -20.54 -33.79
CA THR A 323 6.81 -19.48 -34.66
C THR A 323 5.70 -18.47 -34.98
N PRO A 324 5.91 -17.16 -34.79
CA PRO A 324 4.89 -16.15 -35.04
C PRO A 324 4.43 -16.18 -36.50
N ILE A 325 3.12 -16.34 -36.73
CA ILE A 325 2.57 -16.26 -38.08
C ILE A 325 2.66 -14.80 -38.54
N SER A 326 3.26 -14.54 -39.69
CA SER A 326 3.57 -13.20 -40.21
C SER A 326 2.34 -12.45 -40.75
N ILE A 327 1.34 -12.23 -39.90
CA ILE A 327 0.05 -11.58 -40.21
C ILE A 327 -0.11 -10.30 -39.39
N SER A 328 0.71 -9.30 -39.69
CA SER A 328 0.33 -7.88 -39.64
C SER A 328 1.42 -7.03 -40.29
N GLU A 329 1.15 -6.59 -41.52
CA GLU A 329 1.44 -5.19 -41.83
C GLU A 329 0.61 -4.32 -40.86
N GLY A 330 1.17 -3.20 -40.40
CA GLY A 330 0.45 -2.31 -39.50
C GLY A 330 -0.74 -1.64 -40.17
N MET A 331 -1.52 -0.86 -39.42
CA MET A 331 -2.44 0.11 -40.04
C MET A 331 -1.64 0.98 -41.01
N SER A 332 -2.19 1.21 -42.20
CA SER A 332 -1.49 1.98 -43.24
C SER A 332 -1.24 3.41 -42.77
N ARG A 333 -0.27 4.11 -43.37
CA ARG A 333 -0.02 5.53 -43.06
C ARG A 333 -1.29 6.36 -43.25
N ASP A 334 -2.10 6.04 -44.24
CA ASP A 334 -3.37 6.71 -44.54
C ASP A 334 -4.44 6.42 -43.48
N GLU A 335 -4.58 5.17 -43.00
CA GLU A 335 -5.51 4.85 -41.89
C GLU A 335 -5.07 5.52 -40.57
N LEU A 336 -3.76 5.61 -40.32
CA LEU A 336 -3.22 6.32 -39.16
C LEU A 336 -3.51 7.83 -39.21
N LEU A 337 -3.43 8.44 -40.39
CA LEU A 337 -3.80 9.85 -40.62
C LEU A 337 -5.31 10.08 -40.53
N GLU A 338 -6.13 9.20 -41.11
CA GLU A 338 -7.60 9.25 -40.99
C GLU A 338 -8.01 9.20 -39.50
N ARG A 339 -7.43 8.28 -38.73
CA ARG A 339 -7.72 8.16 -37.28
C ARG A 339 -7.19 9.34 -36.47
N ALA A 340 -6.08 9.97 -36.86
CA ALA A 340 -5.58 11.20 -36.23
C ALA A 340 -6.51 12.41 -36.48
N ASN A 341 -7.02 12.56 -37.71
CA ASN A 341 -7.96 13.62 -38.05
C ASN A 341 -9.33 13.39 -37.39
N PHE A 342 -9.83 12.15 -37.37
CA PHE A 342 -11.07 11.79 -36.66
C PHE A 342 -10.95 11.99 -35.14
N LEU A 343 -9.79 11.71 -34.53
CA LEU A 343 -9.52 12.04 -33.12
C LEU A 343 -9.58 13.55 -32.87
N THR A 344 -8.95 14.35 -33.74
CA THR A 344 -8.94 15.82 -33.67
C THR A 344 -10.37 16.38 -33.76
N GLN A 345 -11.18 15.90 -34.71
CA GLN A 345 -12.59 16.28 -34.85
C GLN A 345 -13.44 15.85 -33.64
N SER A 346 -13.16 14.66 -33.08
CA SER A 346 -13.85 14.14 -31.89
C SER A 346 -13.57 15.00 -30.65
N LEU A 347 -12.32 15.40 -30.42
CA LEU A 347 -11.93 16.29 -29.32
C LEU A 347 -12.65 17.65 -29.43
N ALA A 348 -12.64 18.27 -30.63
CA ALA A 348 -13.33 19.53 -30.88
C ALA A 348 -14.85 19.43 -30.62
N THR A 349 -15.48 18.31 -31.01
CA THR A 349 -16.91 18.03 -30.78
C THR A 349 -17.28 18.02 -29.29
N PHE A 350 -16.35 17.63 -28.41
CA PHE A 350 -16.53 17.67 -26.95
C PHE A 350 -16.03 18.97 -26.28
N GLY A 351 -15.74 20.02 -27.05
CA GLY A 351 -15.27 21.31 -26.52
C GLY A 351 -13.85 21.24 -25.92
N VAL A 352 -12.98 20.42 -26.53
CA VAL A 352 -11.55 20.32 -26.23
C VAL A 352 -10.76 20.57 -27.51
N GLU A 353 -10.16 21.74 -27.62
CA GLU A 353 -9.27 22.06 -28.74
C GLU A 353 -7.87 21.53 -28.48
N GLY A 354 -7.34 20.78 -29.45
CA GLY A 354 -6.00 20.21 -29.45
C GLY A 354 -5.77 19.48 -30.76
N LYS A 355 -4.52 19.49 -31.24
CA LYS A 355 -4.15 18.96 -32.56
C LYS A 355 -3.25 17.74 -32.38
N VAL A 356 -3.49 16.66 -33.11
CA VAL A 356 -2.49 15.58 -33.22
C VAL A 356 -1.24 16.14 -33.91
N VAL A 357 -0.07 15.94 -33.30
CA VAL A 357 1.23 16.33 -33.86
C VAL A 357 2.03 15.11 -34.31
N ASN A 358 2.06 14.04 -33.51
CA ASN A 358 2.78 12.80 -33.83
C ASN A 358 1.84 11.59 -33.67
N VAL A 359 2.11 10.53 -34.44
CA VAL A 359 1.46 9.22 -34.31
C VAL A 359 2.53 8.15 -34.20
N HIS A 360 2.53 7.44 -33.07
CA HIS A 360 3.42 6.32 -32.81
C HIS A 360 2.60 5.02 -32.87
N PRO A 361 2.60 4.30 -34.01
CA PRO A 361 1.96 2.99 -34.11
C PRO A 361 2.71 1.96 -33.28
N GLY A 362 1.96 0.97 -32.80
CA GLY A 362 2.47 -0.15 -32.01
C GLY A 362 1.70 -1.44 -32.32
N PRO A 363 2.08 -2.58 -31.73
CA PRO A 363 1.47 -3.88 -32.04
C PRO A 363 0.01 -3.99 -31.58
N VAL A 364 -0.30 -3.47 -30.39
CA VAL A 364 -1.60 -3.64 -29.71
C VAL A 364 -2.41 -2.33 -29.66
N ILE A 365 -1.70 -1.20 -29.52
CA ILE A 365 -2.25 0.15 -29.48
C ILE A 365 -1.48 1.06 -30.45
N THR A 366 -2.05 2.23 -30.73
CA THR A 366 -1.36 3.38 -31.32
C THR A 366 -1.43 4.54 -30.32
N LEU A 367 -0.31 5.21 -30.10
CA LEU A 367 -0.20 6.42 -29.28
C LEU A 367 -0.30 7.65 -30.19
N PHE A 368 -1.36 8.43 -30.02
CA PHE A 368 -1.53 9.72 -30.67
C PHE A 368 -1.03 10.82 -29.71
N GLU A 369 -0.06 11.60 -30.14
CA GLU A 369 0.45 12.75 -29.39
C GLU A 369 -0.35 13.99 -29.76
N VAL A 370 -1.07 14.56 -28.81
CA VAL A 370 -1.96 15.72 -28.99
C VAL A 370 -1.39 16.93 -28.27
N GLU A 371 -1.16 18.02 -28.99
CA GLU A 371 -0.83 19.32 -28.41
C GLU A 371 -2.12 20.07 -28.04
N PRO A 372 -2.35 20.44 -26.77
CA PRO A 372 -3.51 21.24 -26.37
C PRO A 372 -3.44 22.67 -26.90
N ALA A 373 -4.58 23.24 -27.30
CA ALA A 373 -4.65 24.67 -27.61
C ALA A 373 -4.46 25.53 -26.35
N GLU A 374 -4.09 26.81 -26.54
CA GLU A 374 -3.82 27.72 -25.42
C GLU A 374 -5.00 27.82 -24.44
N GLY A 375 -4.70 27.77 -23.13
CA GLY A 375 -5.72 27.78 -22.07
C GLY A 375 -6.50 26.46 -21.89
N VAL A 376 -6.34 25.46 -22.77
CA VAL A 376 -7.03 24.17 -22.63
C VAL A 376 -6.39 23.34 -21.52
N ARG A 377 -7.10 23.22 -20.40
CA ARG A 377 -6.65 22.43 -19.23
C ARG A 377 -6.54 20.95 -19.58
N VAL A 378 -5.33 20.40 -19.49
CA VAL A 378 -4.94 18.98 -19.64
C VAL A 378 -5.92 17.99 -18.98
N ASN A 379 -6.47 18.33 -17.81
CA ASN A 379 -7.45 17.50 -17.10
C ASN A 379 -8.76 17.23 -17.89
N LYS A 380 -9.13 18.07 -18.88
CA LYS A 380 -10.29 17.82 -19.76
C LYS A 380 -10.10 16.53 -20.58
N PHE A 381 -8.92 16.31 -21.16
CA PHE A 381 -8.63 15.11 -21.97
C PHE A 381 -8.80 13.82 -21.16
N VAL A 382 -8.34 13.82 -19.90
CA VAL A 382 -8.50 12.69 -18.97
C VAL A 382 -9.98 12.42 -18.66
N GLN A 383 -10.80 13.47 -18.52
CA GLN A 383 -12.24 13.35 -18.30
C GLN A 383 -12.96 12.77 -19.52
N LEU A 384 -12.59 13.17 -20.74
CA LEU A 384 -13.17 12.66 -21.99
C LEU A 384 -12.79 11.21 -22.34
N SER A 385 -11.89 10.56 -21.60
CA SER A 385 -11.37 9.23 -21.98
C SER A 385 -12.44 8.13 -22.17
N ASP A 386 -13.60 8.23 -21.51
CA ASP A 386 -14.72 7.29 -21.68
C ASP A 386 -15.69 7.71 -22.82
N ASP A 387 -15.70 8.98 -23.21
CA ASP A 387 -16.43 9.49 -24.39
C ASP A 387 -15.64 9.26 -25.68
N LEU A 388 -14.33 9.52 -25.66
CA LEU A 388 -13.39 9.20 -26.74
C LEU A 388 -13.37 7.70 -27.04
N ALA A 389 -13.41 6.84 -26.02
CA ALA A 389 -13.52 5.40 -26.24
C ALA A 389 -14.79 5.02 -27.05
N ARG A 390 -15.92 5.66 -26.75
CA ARG A 390 -17.18 5.44 -27.48
C ARG A 390 -17.13 5.92 -28.93
N VAL A 391 -16.55 7.09 -29.18
CA VAL A 391 -16.51 7.69 -30.54
C VAL A 391 -15.43 7.05 -31.42
N MET A 392 -14.26 6.71 -30.86
CA MET A 392 -13.16 6.06 -31.57
C MET A 392 -13.34 4.52 -31.72
N GLU A 393 -14.55 4.01 -31.49
CA GLU A 393 -14.94 2.58 -31.52
C GLU A 393 -14.04 1.66 -30.67
N ALA A 394 -13.47 2.20 -29.59
CA ALA A 394 -12.43 1.55 -28.79
C ALA A 394 -12.98 0.94 -27.49
N SER A 395 -12.47 -0.23 -27.12
CA SER A 395 -12.84 -0.92 -25.87
C SER A 395 -12.48 -0.10 -24.62
N ARG A 396 -11.32 0.57 -24.63
CA ARG A 396 -10.84 1.58 -23.67
C ARG A 396 -9.92 2.55 -24.40
N VAL A 397 -9.80 3.77 -23.87
CA VAL A 397 -8.76 4.74 -24.24
C VAL A 397 -8.05 5.18 -22.96
N ARG A 398 -6.71 5.16 -22.97
CA ARG A 398 -5.87 5.66 -21.88
C ARG A 398 -5.27 7.00 -22.28
N VAL A 399 -5.22 7.94 -21.33
CA VAL A 399 -4.72 9.29 -21.55
C VAL A 399 -3.56 9.56 -20.60
N ILE A 400 -2.38 9.82 -21.15
CA ILE A 400 -1.15 10.20 -20.46
C ILE A 400 -1.05 11.73 -20.52
N ALA A 401 -0.98 12.39 -19.37
CA ALA A 401 -1.35 13.80 -19.25
C ALA A 401 -0.60 14.53 -18.13
N PRO A 402 0.49 15.27 -18.44
CA PRO A 402 1.19 15.36 -19.73
C PRO A 402 1.99 14.09 -20.07
N ILE A 403 2.57 14.01 -21.26
CA ILE A 403 3.64 13.04 -21.57
C ILE A 403 4.93 13.48 -20.84
N PRO A 404 5.64 12.58 -20.16
CA PRO A 404 6.89 12.91 -19.48
C PRO A 404 7.92 13.55 -20.43
N GLY A 405 8.45 14.71 -20.04
CA GLY A 405 9.40 15.47 -20.85
C GLY A 405 8.80 16.29 -22.00
N LYS A 406 7.47 16.31 -22.20
CA LYS A 406 6.80 17.09 -23.26
C LYS A 406 5.65 17.96 -22.74
N SER A 407 5.22 18.93 -23.55
CA SER A 407 4.01 19.76 -23.34
C SER A 407 2.70 19.05 -23.73
N SER A 408 2.81 17.94 -24.47
CA SER A 408 1.71 17.24 -25.13
C SER A 408 0.98 16.23 -24.22
N VAL A 409 -0.18 15.78 -24.70
CA VAL A 409 -1.05 14.77 -24.09
C VAL A 409 -1.05 13.53 -24.96
N GLY A 410 -0.71 12.37 -24.40
CA GLY A 410 -0.70 11.10 -25.10
C GLY A 410 -2.07 10.41 -25.02
N ILE A 411 -2.68 10.09 -26.16
CA ILE A 411 -3.93 9.35 -26.23
C ILE A 411 -3.66 7.98 -26.84
N GLU A 412 -3.67 6.95 -25.99
CA GLU A 412 -3.46 5.56 -26.37
C GLU A 412 -4.79 4.91 -26.79
N ILE A 413 -4.91 4.57 -28.08
CA ILE A 413 -6.11 3.98 -28.68
C ILE A 413 -5.77 2.57 -29.19
N PRO A 414 -6.58 1.54 -28.88
CA PRO A 414 -6.43 0.20 -29.43
C PRO A 414 -6.46 0.14 -30.97
N ASN A 415 -5.63 -0.74 -31.51
CA ASN A 415 -5.65 -1.09 -32.92
C ASN A 415 -6.94 -1.86 -33.25
N ARG A 416 -7.44 -1.75 -34.48
CA ARG A 416 -8.64 -2.52 -34.92
C ARG A 416 -8.40 -4.03 -34.86
N ASN A 417 -7.18 -4.47 -35.19
CA ASN A 417 -6.69 -5.83 -35.03
C ASN A 417 -5.39 -5.82 -34.19
N PRO A 418 -5.46 -5.97 -32.85
CA PRO A 418 -4.27 -6.01 -32.00
C PRO A 418 -3.43 -7.26 -32.25
N ALA A 419 -2.14 -7.09 -32.54
CA ALA A 419 -1.22 -8.20 -32.79
C ALA A 419 -0.89 -8.99 -31.51
N MET A 420 -0.74 -10.31 -31.64
CA MET A 420 -0.29 -11.18 -30.55
C MET A 420 1.23 -11.07 -30.37
N VAL A 421 1.68 -10.87 -29.12
CA VAL A 421 3.11 -10.89 -28.76
C VAL A 421 3.50 -12.34 -28.44
N TYR A 422 4.17 -13.04 -29.35
CA TYR A 422 4.58 -14.45 -29.13
C TYR A 422 5.82 -14.54 -28.24
N PHE A 423 5.84 -15.44 -27.27
CA PHE A 423 7.00 -15.64 -26.37
C PHE A 423 8.30 -15.98 -27.11
N LYS A 424 8.24 -16.77 -28.21
CA LYS A 424 9.41 -17.06 -29.07
C LYS A 424 10.10 -15.78 -29.57
N SER A 425 9.32 -14.78 -30.00
CA SER A 425 9.85 -13.48 -30.47
C SER A 425 10.49 -12.62 -29.37
N VAL A 426 10.29 -12.96 -28.09
CA VAL A 426 10.85 -12.25 -26.94
C VAL A 426 12.13 -12.91 -26.45
N ILE A 427 12.16 -14.25 -26.36
CA ILE A 427 13.39 -14.97 -26.01
C ILE A 427 14.44 -14.93 -27.13
N ASN A 428 14.02 -14.86 -28.40
CA ASN A 428 14.92 -14.71 -29.55
C ASN A 428 15.43 -13.26 -29.74
N SER A 429 15.07 -12.31 -28.86
CA SER A 429 15.63 -10.96 -28.94
C SER A 429 17.10 -10.94 -28.51
N GLU A 430 17.93 -10.10 -29.14
CA GLU A 430 19.32 -9.86 -28.71
C GLU A 430 19.39 -9.48 -27.22
N LYS A 431 18.34 -8.79 -26.75
CA LYS A 431 18.14 -8.27 -25.40
C LYS A 431 17.90 -9.34 -24.33
N PHE A 432 17.20 -10.43 -24.67
CA PHE A 432 17.09 -11.58 -23.77
C PHE A 432 18.30 -12.51 -23.93
N ALA A 433 18.63 -12.87 -25.17
CA ALA A 433 19.71 -13.77 -25.57
C ALA A 433 21.05 -13.48 -24.89
N ASN A 434 21.49 -12.21 -24.89
CA ASN A 434 22.80 -11.81 -24.38
C ASN A 434 22.81 -11.46 -22.88
N THR A 435 21.72 -11.71 -22.13
CA THR A 435 21.65 -11.33 -20.71
C THR A 435 22.31 -12.36 -19.79
N THR A 436 23.23 -11.88 -18.95
CA THR A 436 24.02 -12.68 -17.99
C THR A 436 23.30 -13.01 -16.69
N SER A 437 22.23 -12.28 -16.32
CA SER A 437 21.42 -12.60 -15.14
C SER A 437 20.62 -13.88 -15.36
N LYS A 438 20.60 -14.76 -14.35
CA LYS A 438 19.82 -16.00 -14.34
C LYS A 438 18.35 -15.79 -13.96
N LEU A 439 17.98 -14.55 -13.62
CA LEU A 439 16.65 -14.17 -13.16
C LEU A 439 15.97 -13.14 -14.08
N THR A 440 16.38 -13.11 -15.35
CA THR A 440 15.78 -12.26 -16.38
C THR A 440 14.51 -12.89 -16.95
N LEU A 441 13.56 -12.02 -17.27
CA LEU A 441 12.19 -12.32 -17.61
C LEU A 441 11.89 -11.78 -19.01
N ALA A 442 11.52 -12.66 -19.93
CA ALA A 442 11.11 -12.35 -21.30
C ALA A 442 9.65 -11.86 -21.31
N ILE A 443 9.41 -10.69 -20.70
CA ILE A 443 8.08 -10.21 -20.32
C ILE A 443 7.18 -9.90 -21.51
N GLY A 444 7.68 -9.28 -22.58
CA GLY A 444 6.84 -8.94 -23.74
C GLY A 444 7.37 -7.83 -24.63
N LYS A 445 6.48 -6.95 -25.08
CA LYS A 445 6.78 -5.76 -25.90
C LYS A 445 6.22 -4.48 -25.28
N ASN A 446 6.82 -3.32 -25.52
CA ASN A 446 6.31 -2.02 -25.06
C ASN A 446 5.23 -1.46 -26.01
N THR A 447 4.93 -0.16 -25.88
CA THR A 447 3.95 0.53 -26.73
C THR A 447 4.38 0.70 -28.19
N SER A 448 5.67 0.77 -28.48
CA SER A 448 6.24 0.99 -29.82
C SER A 448 6.61 -0.31 -30.55
N GLY A 449 6.58 -1.45 -29.86
CA GLY A 449 6.94 -2.77 -30.38
C GLY A 449 8.31 -3.30 -29.92
N GLU A 450 9.10 -2.47 -29.24
CA GLU A 450 10.41 -2.83 -28.66
C GLU A 450 10.25 -3.91 -27.58
N ILE A 451 11.26 -4.75 -27.42
CA ILE A 451 11.26 -5.86 -26.49
C ILE A 451 11.41 -5.37 -25.05
N ALA A 452 10.53 -5.87 -24.18
CA ALA A 452 10.55 -5.62 -22.76
C ALA A 452 11.04 -6.87 -22.00
N THR A 453 12.27 -6.79 -21.49
CA THR A 453 12.81 -7.70 -20.49
C THR A 453 12.87 -7.01 -19.13
N LEU A 454 12.74 -7.79 -18.04
CA LEU A 454 12.96 -7.33 -16.65
C LEU A 454 13.90 -8.31 -15.93
N ASP A 455 14.52 -7.94 -14.81
CA ASP A 455 15.49 -8.78 -14.10
C ASP A 455 15.26 -8.77 -12.59
N LEU A 456 14.88 -9.92 -12.01
CA LEU A 456 14.60 -10.03 -10.57
C LEU A 456 15.86 -9.86 -9.70
N ALA A 457 17.08 -10.03 -10.23
CA ALA A 457 18.29 -9.69 -9.46
C ALA A 457 18.38 -8.17 -9.18
N GLN A 458 17.89 -7.36 -10.13
CA GLN A 458 17.81 -5.90 -10.03
C GLN A 458 16.54 -5.43 -9.29
N MET A 459 15.40 -6.07 -9.57
CA MET A 459 14.12 -5.86 -8.88
C MET A 459 13.75 -7.07 -8.00
N PRO A 460 14.22 -7.14 -6.73
CA PRO A 460 14.29 -8.39 -5.96
C PRO A 460 12.95 -9.10 -5.74
N HIS A 461 11.87 -8.32 -5.62
CA HIS A 461 10.54 -8.79 -5.30
C HIS A 461 9.50 -8.08 -6.18
N LEU A 462 8.56 -8.85 -6.74
CA LEU A 462 7.60 -8.42 -7.75
C LEU A 462 6.16 -8.76 -7.32
N LEU A 463 5.29 -7.74 -7.32
CA LEU A 463 3.85 -7.89 -7.05
C LEU A 463 3.06 -7.82 -8.35
N ILE A 464 2.26 -8.85 -8.65
CA ILE A 464 1.44 -8.95 -9.86
C ILE A 464 -0.05 -8.96 -9.49
N ALA A 465 -0.86 -8.10 -10.11
CA ALA A 465 -2.28 -8.05 -9.80
C ALA A 465 -3.15 -7.69 -11.01
N GLY A 466 -4.37 -8.23 -11.05
CA GLY A 466 -5.35 -7.97 -12.12
C GLY A 466 -6.54 -8.93 -12.04
N THR A 467 -7.67 -8.58 -12.65
CA THR A 467 -8.87 -9.43 -12.59
C THR A 467 -8.71 -10.71 -13.41
N THR A 468 -9.54 -11.73 -13.15
CA THR A 468 -9.59 -12.97 -13.94
C THR A 468 -9.69 -12.66 -15.45
N GLY A 469 -8.92 -13.36 -16.29
CA GLY A 469 -8.87 -13.13 -17.75
C GLY A 469 -8.06 -11.91 -18.22
N SER A 470 -7.48 -11.12 -17.31
CA SER A 470 -6.71 -9.92 -17.67
C SER A 470 -5.33 -10.19 -18.28
N GLY A 471 -4.71 -11.34 -17.95
CA GLY A 471 -3.36 -11.72 -18.36
C GLY A 471 -2.48 -12.30 -17.23
N LYS A 472 -2.86 -12.08 -15.96
CA LYS A 472 -2.10 -12.46 -14.75
C LYS A 472 -1.46 -13.86 -14.81
N SER A 473 -2.25 -14.89 -15.13
CA SER A 473 -1.80 -16.29 -15.08
C SER A 473 -0.85 -16.64 -16.25
N VAL A 474 -1.08 -16.06 -17.43
CA VAL A 474 -0.15 -16.17 -18.56
C VAL A 474 1.19 -15.50 -18.21
N CYS A 475 1.17 -14.36 -17.51
CA CYS A 475 2.39 -13.69 -17.04
C CYS A 475 3.19 -14.54 -16.03
N LEU A 476 2.52 -15.25 -15.11
CA LEU A 476 3.21 -16.21 -14.23
C LEU A 476 3.89 -17.33 -15.03
N ASN A 477 3.22 -17.84 -16.08
CA ASN A 477 3.82 -18.81 -17.00
C ASN A 477 5.00 -18.20 -17.79
N THR A 478 4.87 -16.97 -18.29
CA THR A 478 5.96 -16.21 -18.92
C THR A 478 7.17 -16.12 -18.01
N ILE A 479 6.96 -15.82 -16.73
CA ILE A 479 8.01 -15.70 -15.71
C ILE A 479 8.71 -17.04 -15.48
N VAL A 480 7.97 -18.11 -15.18
CA VAL A 480 8.55 -19.44 -14.93
C VAL A 480 9.30 -19.94 -16.18
N CYS A 481 8.68 -19.86 -17.36
CA CYS A 481 9.33 -20.28 -18.60
C CYS A 481 10.57 -19.44 -18.97
N SER A 482 10.62 -18.15 -18.64
CA SER A 482 11.84 -17.34 -18.86
C SER A 482 13.04 -17.93 -18.10
N ILE A 483 12.85 -18.26 -16.82
CA ILE A 483 13.88 -18.89 -15.99
C ILE A 483 14.29 -20.25 -16.55
N LEU A 484 13.33 -21.08 -16.97
CA LEU A 484 13.61 -22.41 -17.56
C LEU A 484 14.42 -22.34 -18.87
N TYR A 485 14.33 -21.25 -19.63
CA TYR A 485 15.15 -21.01 -20.81
C TYR A 485 16.54 -20.41 -20.51
N GLN A 486 16.81 -19.95 -19.29
CA GLN A 486 18.03 -19.20 -18.95
C GLN A 486 18.90 -19.86 -17.85
N ALA A 487 18.32 -20.73 -17.01
CA ALA A 487 19.00 -21.33 -15.85
C ALA A 487 18.85 -22.85 -15.76
N THR A 488 19.93 -23.54 -15.38
CA THR A 488 19.88 -24.97 -15.01
C THR A 488 19.34 -25.16 -13.58
N PRO A 489 18.92 -26.37 -13.19
CA PRO A 489 18.43 -26.65 -11.84
C PRO A 489 19.42 -26.35 -10.70
N ASP A 490 20.70 -26.20 -11.00
CA ASP A 490 21.79 -25.88 -10.06
C ASP A 490 22.00 -24.36 -9.95
N GLU A 491 21.49 -23.60 -10.92
CA GLU A 491 21.55 -22.15 -10.95
C GLU A 491 20.29 -21.52 -10.32
N VAL A 492 19.11 -22.12 -10.51
CA VAL A 492 17.84 -21.65 -9.89
C VAL A 492 16.95 -22.82 -9.45
N LYS A 493 16.29 -22.68 -8.29
CA LYS A 493 15.18 -23.53 -7.83
C LYS A 493 13.90 -22.68 -7.62
N PHE A 494 12.72 -23.30 -7.69
CA PHE A 494 11.45 -22.65 -7.37
C PHE A 494 10.85 -23.21 -6.07
N MET A 495 10.04 -22.39 -5.40
CA MET A 495 9.01 -22.85 -4.48
C MET A 495 7.68 -22.27 -4.95
N ILE A 496 6.67 -23.10 -5.21
CA ILE A 496 5.42 -22.67 -5.83
C ILE A 496 4.25 -22.91 -4.87
N ILE A 497 3.43 -21.88 -4.64
CA ILE A 497 2.21 -21.94 -3.83
C ILE A 497 0.98 -21.63 -4.72
N ASP A 498 0.19 -22.66 -5.01
CA ASP A 498 -1.09 -22.60 -5.75
C ASP A 498 -2.21 -23.20 -4.89
N PRO A 499 -2.91 -22.39 -4.08
CA PRO A 499 -4.00 -22.88 -3.22
C PRO A 499 -5.25 -23.31 -4.02
N LYS A 500 -5.32 -23.02 -5.33
CA LYS A 500 -6.47 -23.37 -6.19
C LYS A 500 -6.23 -24.65 -6.98
N LYS A 501 -4.97 -25.05 -7.18
CA LYS A 501 -4.53 -26.21 -7.97
C LYS A 501 -4.90 -26.10 -9.47
N VAL A 502 -4.97 -24.88 -9.99
CA VAL A 502 -5.42 -24.61 -11.37
C VAL A 502 -4.26 -24.16 -12.24
N GLU A 503 -3.63 -23.04 -11.89
CA GLU A 503 -2.78 -22.28 -12.81
C GLU A 503 -1.39 -22.92 -12.93
N MET A 504 -0.85 -23.45 -11.82
CA MET A 504 0.53 -23.94 -11.76
C MET A 504 0.68 -25.46 -11.83
N THR A 505 -0.42 -26.22 -11.86
CA THR A 505 -0.42 -27.70 -11.70
C THR A 505 0.47 -28.44 -12.71
N LEU A 506 0.65 -27.93 -13.93
CA LEU A 506 1.55 -28.52 -14.95
C LEU A 506 3.01 -28.55 -14.48
N TYR A 507 3.47 -27.54 -13.73
CA TYR A 507 4.85 -27.45 -13.26
C TYR A 507 5.22 -28.52 -12.21
N ARG A 508 4.28 -29.36 -11.78
CA ARG A 508 4.59 -30.56 -10.97
C ARG A 508 5.57 -31.50 -11.68
N ALA A 509 5.66 -31.44 -13.01
CA ALA A 509 6.70 -32.13 -13.79
C ALA A 509 8.14 -31.70 -13.41
N LEU A 510 8.33 -30.50 -12.85
CA LEU A 510 9.62 -29.98 -12.39
C LEU A 510 10.07 -30.53 -11.02
N ALA A 511 9.26 -31.36 -10.36
CA ALA A 511 9.50 -31.83 -8.99
C ALA A 511 10.85 -32.53 -8.71
N PRO A 512 11.45 -33.31 -9.63
CA PRO A 512 12.77 -33.90 -9.43
C PRO A 512 13.91 -33.05 -10.04
N TYR A 513 13.64 -31.80 -10.42
CA TYR A 513 14.60 -30.90 -11.06
C TYR A 513 14.69 -29.56 -10.31
N TYR A 514 13.67 -28.71 -10.44
CA TYR A 514 13.70 -27.32 -9.99
C TYR A 514 12.91 -27.05 -8.71
N LEU A 515 11.90 -27.86 -8.36
CA LEU A 515 11.07 -27.56 -7.17
C LEU A 515 11.81 -27.94 -5.88
N LEU A 516 11.84 -27.02 -4.92
CA LEU A 516 12.33 -27.29 -3.57
C LEU A 516 11.34 -28.21 -2.83
N LYS A 517 11.89 -29.14 -2.03
CA LYS A 517 11.12 -29.90 -1.05
C LYS A 517 11.40 -29.42 0.37
N THR A 518 10.51 -29.74 1.28
CA THR A 518 10.58 -29.46 2.72
C THR A 518 10.50 -30.76 3.50
N GLU A 519 11.26 -30.87 4.59
CA GLU A 519 11.20 -32.04 5.48
C GLU A 519 9.83 -32.17 6.18
N ASP A 520 9.10 -31.08 6.33
CA ASP A 520 7.81 -31.05 7.03
C ASP A 520 6.62 -31.58 6.20
N PHE A 521 6.70 -31.58 4.86
CA PHE A 521 5.62 -32.08 3.99
C PHE A 521 6.13 -32.43 2.58
N ASP A 522 5.63 -33.54 2.02
CA ASP A 522 5.93 -34.00 0.65
C ASP A 522 4.87 -33.48 -0.34
N GLU A 523 4.90 -32.17 -0.63
CA GLU A 523 3.99 -31.51 -1.57
C GLU A 523 4.78 -30.59 -2.52
N PRO A 524 5.15 -31.03 -3.74
CA PRO A 524 6.07 -30.28 -4.61
C PRO A 524 5.55 -28.91 -5.10
N ILE A 525 4.23 -28.77 -5.19
CA ILE A 525 3.56 -27.47 -5.34
C ILE A 525 2.63 -27.35 -4.14
N VAL A 526 2.84 -26.34 -3.32
CA VAL A 526 2.14 -26.15 -2.05
C VAL A 526 0.69 -25.75 -2.33
N THR A 527 -0.27 -26.50 -1.81
CA THR A 527 -1.71 -26.22 -2.03
C THR A 527 -2.54 -26.06 -0.76
N THR A 528 -1.96 -26.32 0.41
CA THR A 528 -2.63 -26.09 1.72
C THR A 528 -2.08 -24.84 2.40
N MET A 529 -2.92 -24.17 3.20
CA MET A 529 -2.53 -22.99 3.98
C MET A 529 -1.45 -23.30 5.03
N GLU A 530 -1.54 -24.47 5.66
CA GLU A 530 -0.58 -24.92 6.68
C GLU A 530 0.80 -25.18 6.06
N ASN A 531 0.85 -25.88 4.92
CA ASN A 531 2.08 -26.07 4.15
C ASN A 531 2.62 -24.73 3.63
N ALA A 532 1.76 -23.76 3.28
CA ALA A 532 2.20 -22.43 2.84
C ALA A 532 2.87 -21.61 3.96
N ILE A 533 2.38 -21.68 5.21
CA ILE A 533 3.04 -21.05 6.36
C ILE A 533 4.38 -21.75 6.65
N LEU A 534 4.42 -23.10 6.60
CA LEU A 534 5.65 -23.87 6.79
C LEU A 534 6.69 -23.57 5.70
N ALA A 535 6.28 -23.52 4.43
CA ALA A 535 7.11 -23.14 3.28
C ALA A 535 7.77 -21.76 3.46
N LEU A 536 6.97 -20.75 3.84
CA LEU A 536 7.46 -19.40 4.10
C LEU A 536 8.50 -19.37 5.23
N ARG A 537 8.23 -20.06 6.35
CA ARG A 537 9.17 -20.14 7.49
C ARG A 537 10.42 -20.98 7.19
N ALA A 538 10.32 -21.98 6.32
CA ALA A 538 11.46 -22.77 5.85
C ALA A 538 12.39 -21.93 4.97
N LEU A 539 11.82 -21.07 4.12
CA LEU A 539 12.59 -20.05 3.38
C LEU A 539 13.20 -18.99 4.28
N GLU A 540 12.58 -18.63 5.41
CA GLU A 540 13.22 -17.77 6.42
C GLU A 540 14.42 -18.46 7.10
N LYS A 541 14.30 -19.74 7.50
CA LYS A 541 15.41 -20.53 8.07
C LYS A 541 16.56 -20.68 7.07
N GLU A 542 16.25 -20.92 5.79
CA GLU A 542 17.23 -20.96 4.70
C GLU A 542 17.87 -19.57 4.42
N MET A 543 17.10 -18.49 4.48
CA MET A 543 17.64 -17.12 4.35
C MET A 543 18.68 -16.83 5.46
N ASP A 544 18.37 -17.19 6.70
CA ASP A 544 19.30 -17.02 7.83
C ASP A 544 20.53 -17.93 7.69
N ASN A 545 20.37 -19.20 7.31
CA ASN A 545 21.47 -20.12 7.02
C ASN A 545 22.44 -19.56 5.96
N ARG A 546 21.90 -19.03 4.86
CA ARG A 546 22.70 -18.43 3.79
C ARG A 546 23.49 -17.22 4.27
N TYR A 547 22.94 -16.41 5.17
CA TYR A 547 23.68 -15.30 5.77
C TYR A 547 24.90 -15.76 6.58
N VAL A 548 24.82 -16.89 7.29
CA VAL A 548 25.98 -17.51 7.95
C VAL A 548 27.01 -17.95 6.91
N VAL A 549 26.60 -18.69 5.89
CA VAL A 549 27.49 -19.18 4.82
C VAL A 549 28.19 -18.03 4.06
N LEU A 550 27.49 -16.92 3.78
CA LEU A 550 28.11 -15.73 3.18
C LEU A 550 29.12 -15.06 4.12
N ALA A 551 28.83 -15.01 5.43
CA ALA A 551 29.71 -14.42 6.44
C ALA A 551 31.01 -15.24 6.64
N ASP A 552 30.90 -16.57 6.76
CA ASP A 552 32.04 -17.49 6.92
C ASP A 552 33.01 -17.42 5.72
N VAL A 553 32.46 -17.25 4.51
CA VAL A 553 33.21 -17.14 3.25
C VAL A 553 33.70 -15.70 2.97
N VAL A 554 33.26 -14.73 3.80
CA VAL A 554 33.55 -13.29 3.77
C VAL A 554 33.16 -12.62 2.44
N VAL A 555 31.90 -12.80 2.05
CA VAL A 555 31.28 -12.26 0.82
C VAL A 555 29.95 -11.55 1.13
N ARG A 556 29.58 -10.55 0.34
CA ARG A 556 28.41 -9.69 0.61
C ARG A 556 27.10 -10.20 0.03
N ASN A 557 27.16 -11.10 -0.94
CA ASN A 557 26.01 -11.55 -1.72
C ASN A 557 26.31 -12.90 -2.42
N ILE A 558 25.23 -13.53 -2.89
CA ILE A 558 25.26 -14.79 -3.64
C ILE A 558 26.06 -14.69 -4.96
N ASP A 559 26.13 -13.52 -5.60
CA ASP A 559 26.93 -13.30 -6.80
C ASP A 559 28.44 -13.45 -6.53
N GLU A 560 28.93 -12.81 -5.46
CA GLU A 560 30.32 -12.92 -5.00
C GLU A 560 30.64 -14.36 -4.56
N TYR A 561 29.73 -15.01 -3.81
CA TYR A 561 29.85 -16.40 -3.40
C TYR A 561 29.97 -17.34 -4.61
N ASN A 562 29.03 -17.26 -5.56
CA ASN A 562 29.02 -18.12 -6.75
C ASN A 562 30.21 -17.84 -7.69
N LYS A 563 30.70 -16.60 -7.77
CA LYS A 563 31.93 -16.25 -8.49
C LYS A 563 33.20 -16.76 -7.81
N LYS A 564 33.16 -17.00 -6.49
CA LYS A 564 34.25 -17.64 -5.73
C LYS A 564 34.22 -19.16 -5.91
N MET A 565 33.08 -19.81 -5.66
CA MET A 565 32.96 -21.27 -5.79
C MET A 565 33.23 -21.77 -7.23
N LYS A 566 32.79 -21.04 -8.27
CA LYS A 566 33.15 -21.34 -9.67
C LYS A 566 34.64 -21.20 -10.01
N LYS A 567 35.46 -20.54 -9.17
CA LYS A 567 36.94 -20.48 -9.31
C LYS A 567 37.65 -21.57 -8.51
N GLU A 568 37.00 -22.08 -7.47
CA GLU A 568 37.50 -23.12 -6.57
C GLU A 568 36.98 -24.52 -6.96
N ASP A 569 36.29 -24.62 -8.09
CA ASP A 569 35.60 -25.81 -8.65
C ASP A 569 34.63 -26.48 -7.65
N GLN A 570 33.96 -25.64 -6.85
CA GLN A 570 33.00 -26.05 -5.81
C GLN A 570 31.55 -25.81 -6.24
N PRO A 571 30.57 -26.57 -5.69
CA PRO A 571 29.16 -26.38 -5.97
C PRO A 571 28.68 -24.96 -5.62
N ILE A 572 27.85 -24.41 -6.50
CA ILE A 572 27.25 -23.09 -6.33
C ILE A 572 25.97 -23.15 -5.48
N MET A 573 25.61 -22.01 -4.90
CA MET A 573 24.33 -21.81 -4.24
C MET A 573 23.30 -21.38 -5.30
N PRO A 574 22.19 -22.13 -5.50
CA PRO A 574 21.14 -21.72 -6.44
C PRO A 574 20.36 -20.52 -5.90
N TYR A 575 19.91 -19.64 -6.80
CA TYR A 575 18.86 -18.68 -6.46
C TYR A 575 17.55 -19.43 -6.17
N ILE A 576 16.72 -18.91 -5.27
CA ILE A 576 15.38 -19.44 -4.99
C ILE A 576 14.34 -18.44 -5.45
N LEU A 577 13.39 -18.86 -6.29
CA LEU A 577 12.24 -18.07 -6.69
C LEU A 577 10.95 -18.62 -6.05
N LEU A 578 10.44 -17.92 -5.04
CA LEU A 578 9.12 -18.17 -4.47
C LEU A 578 8.05 -17.54 -5.37
N VAL A 579 7.12 -18.37 -5.86
CA VAL A 579 5.97 -17.97 -6.69
C VAL A 579 4.68 -18.26 -5.94
N ILE A 580 3.82 -17.26 -5.77
CA ILE A 580 2.49 -17.41 -5.13
C ILE A 580 1.41 -16.95 -6.12
N ASP A 581 0.53 -17.84 -6.58
CA ASP A 581 -0.52 -17.46 -7.56
C ASP A 581 -1.57 -16.51 -6.96
N GLU A 582 -2.07 -16.82 -5.76
CA GLU A 582 -3.16 -16.09 -5.13
C GLU A 582 -2.88 -15.83 -3.64
N LEU A 583 -2.12 -14.77 -3.38
CA LEU A 583 -1.88 -14.26 -2.04
C LEU A 583 -3.20 -13.97 -1.29
N ALA A 584 -4.28 -13.61 -2.00
CA ALA A 584 -5.56 -13.30 -1.38
C ALA A 584 -6.19 -14.47 -0.62
N ASP A 585 -6.05 -15.70 -1.11
CA ASP A 585 -6.64 -16.87 -0.46
C ASP A 585 -5.83 -17.25 0.80
N LEU A 586 -4.52 -17.00 0.83
CA LEU A 586 -3.69 -17.13 2.02
C LEU A 586 -4.02 -16.06 3.08
N MET A 587 -4.02 -14.78 2.66
CA MET A 587 -4.29 -13.63 3.53
C MET A 587 -5.68 -13.66 4.16
N MET A 588 -6.68 -14.23 3.47
CA MET A 588 -8.04 -14.38 3.99
C MET A 588 -8.18 -15.47 5.07
N MET A 589 -7.19 -16.36 5.24
CA MET A 589 -7.20 -17.40 6.27
C MET A 589 -6.35 -17.01 7.49
N SER A 590 -5.08 -16.64 7.30
CA SER A 590 -4.29 -15.94 8.33
C SER A 590 -3.35 -14.92 7.69
N ALA A 591 -3.78 -13.66 7.66
CA ALA A 591 -2.94 -12.55 7.22
C ALA A 591 -1.64 -12.46 8.03
N LYS A 592 -1.69 -12.59 9.36
CA LYS A 592 -0.51 -12.37 10.23
C LYS A 592 0.62 -13.36 9.94
N ASP A 593 0.29 -14.65 9.79
CA ASP A 593 1.28 -15.73 9.59
C ASP A 593 1.85 -15.77 8.16
N VAL A 594 1.30 -14.99 7.24
CA VAL A 594 1.70 -14.91 5.82
C VAL A 594 2.38 -13.56 5.52
N GLU A 595 1.79 -12.45 5.97
CA GLU A 595 2.33 -11.10 5.82
C GLU A 595 3.66 -10.94 6.54
N THR A 596 3.83 -11.54 7.73
CA THR A 596 5.07 -11.38 8.52
C THR A 596 6.28 -12.06 7.84
N PRO A 597 6.23 -13.35 7.44
CA PRO A 597 7.32 -13.96 6.67
C PRO A 597 7.55 -13.30 5.30
N ILE A 598 6.49 -12.98 4.55
CA ILE A 598 6.63 -12.32 3.23
C ILE A 598 7.30 -10.96 3.37
N ALA A 599 6.99 -10.19 4.42
CA ALA A 599 7.64 -8.92 4.70
C ALA A 599 9.12 -9.08 5.10
N ARG A 600 9.44 -10.03 5.98
CA ARG A 600 10.83 -10.29 6.41
C ARG A 600 11.69 -10.79 5.26
N LEU A 601 11.19 -11.75 4.48
CA LEU A 601 11.83 -12.20 3.25
C LEU A 601 12.05 -11.00 2.30
N ALA A 602 11.00 -10.26 1.96
CA ALA A 602 11.12 -9.14 1.01
C ALA A 602 11.99 -7.94 1.49
N GLN A 603 12.47 -7.95 2.74
CA GLN A 603 13.43 -6.98 3.26
C GLN A 603 14.89 -7.45 3.20
N LEU A 604 15.14 -8.76 3.35
CA LEU A 604 16.48 -9.32 3.58
C LEU A 604 16.93 -10.33 2.51
N ALA A 605 15.99 -10.99 1.84
CA ALA A 605 16.22 -12.13 0.95
C ALA A 605 17.11 -11.81 -0.28
N ARG A 606 17.18 -10.55 -0.72
CA ARG A 606 17.94 -10.13 -1.92
C ARG A 606 19.41 -10.56 -1.90
N ALA A 607 20.12 -10.35 -0.79
CA ALA A 607 21.57 -10.59 -0.76
C ALA A 607 21.91 -12.09 -0.86
N VAL A 608 21.03 -12.94 -0.31
CA VAL A 608 21.15 -14.40 -0.30
C VAL A 608 20.49 -15.09 -1.51
N GLY A 609 20.07 -14.31 -2.51
CA GLY A 609 19.51 -14.82 -3.76
C GLY A 609 18.13 -15.47 -3.63
N ILE A 610 17.33 -15.05 -2.65
CA ILE A 610 15.94 -15.49 -2.51
C ILE A 610 15.03 -14.36 -3.03
N HIS A 611 14.16 -14.69 -3.99
CA HIS A 611 13.34 -13.76 -4.76
C HIS A 611 11.86 -14.14 -4.66
N LEU A 612 10.98 -13.14 -4.74
CA LEU A 612 9.54 -13.33 -4.50
C LEU A 612 8.71 -12.74 -5.64
N VAL A 613 7.91 -13.58 -6.29
CA VAL A 613 6.86 -13.20 -7.24
C VAL A 613 5.52 -13.55 -6.60
N ILE A 614 4.83 -12.54 -6.07
CA ILE A 614 3.51 -12.70 -5.44
C ILE A 614 2.43 -12.18 -6.39
N ALA A 615 1.36 -12.95 -6.55
CA ALA A 615 0.26 -12.60 -7.42
C ALA A 615 -1.10 -12.61 -6.70
N THR A 616 -2.06 -11.85 -7.23
CA THR A 616 -3.43 -11.79 -6.69
C THR A 616 -4.46 -11.41 -7.76
N GLN A 617 -5.62 -12.07 -7.77
CA GLN A 617 -6.79 -11.65 -8.54
C GLN A 617 -7.72 -10.70 -7.74
N ARG A 618 -7.40 -10.42 -6.47
CA ARG A 618 -8.15 -9.54 -5.57
C ARG A 618 -7.29 -8.35 -5.10
N PRO A 619 -7.19 -7.27 -5.91
CA PRO A 619 -6.44 -6.05 -5.57
C PRO A 619 -7.16 -5.16 -4.53
N SER A 620 -7.49 -5.71 -3.37
CA SER A 620 -8.03 -4.98 -2.21
C SER A 620 -6.94 -4.61 -1.21
N VAL A 621 -7.18 -3.56 -0.42
CA VAL A 621 -6.25 -3.09 0.64
C VAL A 621 -6.07 -4.14 1.75
N ASP A 622 -7.04 -5.06 1.90
CA ASP A 622 -6.99 -6.17 2.85
C ASP A 622 -6.02 -7.30 2.40
N VAL A 623 -5.57 -7.29 1.14
CA VAL A 623 -4.62 -8.27 0.56
C VAL A 623 -3.31 -7.59 0.20
N ILE A 624 -3.39 -6.48 -0.54
CA ILE A 624 -2.25 -5.63 -0.90
C ILE A 624 -2.15 -4.54 0.17
N THR A 625 -1.63 -4.92 1.33
CA THR A 625 -1.52 -4.07 2.52
C THR A 625 -0.44 -3.00 2.36
N GLY A 626 -0.36 -2.08 3.32
CA GLY A 626 0.75 -1.13 3.40
C GLY A 626 2.12 -1.79 3.61
N VAL A 627 2.17 -2.93 4.31
CA VAL A 627 3.44 -3.67 4.56
C VAL A 627 3.88 -4.39 3.29
N ILE A 628 2.97 -5.07 2.60
CA ILE A 628 3.25 -5.69 1.30
C ILE A 628 3.77 -4.64 0.31
N LYS A 629 3.10 -3.49 0.19
CA LYS A 629 3.54 -2.43 -0.74
C LYS A 629 4.87 -1.77 -0.39
N ALA A 630 5.24 -1.70 0.89
CA ALA A 630 6.52 -1.13 1.31
C ALA A 630 7.71 -2.00 0.87
N ASN A 631 7.54 -3.33 0.87
CA ASN A 631 8.61 -4.28 0.55
C ASN A 631 8.57 -4.78 -0.91
N PHE A 632 7.47 -4.56 -1.64
CA PHE A 632 7.33 -4.86 -3.07
C PHE A 632 7.24 -3.56 -3.90
N PRO A 633 8.39 -2.91 -4.20
CA PRO A 633 8.43 -1.67 -4.97
C PRO A 633 8.24 -1.88 -6.48
N SER A 634 8.55 -3.07 -7.01
CA SER A 634 8.30 -3.40 -8.42
C SER A 634 6.99 -4.15 -8.57
N ARG A 635 6.15 -3.69 -9.51
CA ARG A 635 4.73 -4.05 -9.58
C ARG A 635 4.23 -4.13 -11.02
N ILE A 636 3.42 -5.13 -11.32
CA ILE A 636 2.69 -5.29 -12.57
C ILE A 636 1.19 -5.25 -12.26
N ALA A 637 0.48 -4.27 -12.83
CA ALA A 637 -0.96 -4.24 -12.85
C ALA A 637 -1.47 -4.60 -14.25
N PHE A 638 -2.10 -5.76 -14.38
CA PHE A 638 -2.99 -6.06 -15.51
C PHE A 638 -4.32 -5.31 -15.35
N GLN A 639 -5.21 -5.45 -16.33
CA GLN A 639 -6.55 -4.84 -16.29
C GLN A 639 -7.27 -5.11 -14.95
N VAL A 640 -7.86 -4.06 -14.39
CA VAL A 640 -8.69 -4.08 -13.17
C VAL A 640 -10.04 -3.41 -13.39
N ALA A 641 -11.00 -3.68 -12.50
CA ALA A 641 -12.36 -3.17 -12.62
C ALA A 641 -12.49 -1.66 -12.31
N THR A 642 -11.69 -1.11 -11.40
CA THR A 642 -11.89 0.28 -10.93
C THR A 642 -10.60 1.09 -10.71
N LYS A 643 -10.79 2.42 -10.69
CA LYS A 643 -9.79 3.43 -10.29
C LYS A 643 -9.30 3.30 -8.84
N ILE A 644 -9.97 2.50 -8.01
CA ILE A 644 -9.54 2.20 -6.65
C ILE A 644 -8.54 1.04 -6.70
N ASP A 645 -8.90 -0.05 -7.39
CA ASP A 645 -8.04 -1.23 -7.58
C ASP A 645 -6.69 -0.86 -8.20
N SER A 646 -6.68 0.02 -9.22
CA SER A 646 -5.43 0.52 -9.81
C SER A 646 -4.53 1.21 -8.79
N ARG A 647 -5.10 2.04 -7.90
CA ARG A 647 -4.37 2.70 -6.81
C ARG A 647 -3.98 1.75 -5.69
N THR A 648 -4.74 0.67 -5.47
CA THR A 648 -4.34 -0.38 -4.55
C THR A 648 -3.00 -0.97 -5.01
N ILE A 649 -2.82 -1.22 -6.31
CA ILE A 649 -1.60 -1.85 -6.87
C ILE A 649 -0.47 -0.82 -7.08
N LEU A 650 -0.69 0.20 -7.92
CA LEU A 650 0.37 1.09 -8.44
C LEU A 650 0.51 2.42 -7.68
N ASP A 651 -0.29 2.63 -6.63
CA ASP A 651 -0.54 3.94 -5.99
C ASP A 651 -1.16 5.03 -6.92
N THR A 652 -1.27 4.76 -8.23
CA THR A 652 -1.86 5.64 -9.25
C THR A 652 -3.00 4.98 -10.04
N GLN A 653 -3.70 5.76 -10.87
CA GLN A 653 -4.78 5.30 -11.75
C GLN A 653 -4.27 4.99 -13.17
N GLY A 654 -4.97 4.15 -13.90
CA GLY A 654 -4.65 3.80 -15.29
C GLY A 654 -4.85 2.33 -15.63
N ALA A 655 -4.72 1.42 -14.65
CA ALA A 655 -4.91 -0.01 -14.89
C ALA A 655 -6.37 -0.37 -15.23
N GLU A 656 -7.33 0.48 -14.88
CA GLU A 656 -8.74 0.36 -15.30
C GLU A 656 -9.01 0.74 -16.77
N LYS A 657 -8.00 1.31 -17.45
CA LYS A 657 -8.04 1.70 -18.88
C LYS A 657 -7.25 0.74 -19.78
N LEU A 658 -6.66 -0.31 -19.22
CA LEU A 658 -6.09 -1.41 -19.98
C LEU A 658 -7.19 -2.23 -20.68
N ILE A 659 -6.85 -2.91 -21.77
CA ILE A 659 -7.78 -3.74 -22.56
C ILE A 659 -7.86 -5.20 -22.09
N GLY A 660 -6.92 -5.64 -21.24
CA GLY A 660 -6.79 -7.03 -20.80
C GLY A 660 -5.98 -7.88 -21.79
N ARG A 661 -6.16 -9.22 -21.77
CA ARG A 661 -5.45 -10.16 -22.66
C ARG A 661 -3.91 -9.99 -22.69
N GLY A 662 -3.30 -9.64 -21.56
CA GLY A 662 -1.84 -9.42 -21.45
C GLY A 662 -1.40 -7.95 -21.45
N ASP A 663 -2.30 -7.01 -21.72
CA ASP A 663 -2.03 -5.57 -21.58
C ASP A 663 -1.91 -5.17 -20.10
N MET A 664 -0.81 -4.49 -19.74
CA MET A 664 -0.40 -4.22 -18.36
C MET A 664 0.37 -2.91 -18.18
N LEU A 665 0.42 -2.45 -16.93
CA LEU A 665 1.27 -1.37 -16.44
C LEU A 665 2.36 -1.91 -15.52
N PHE A 666 3.62 -1.67 -15.84
CA PHE A 666 4.77 -1.98 -14.99
C PHE A 666 5.31 -0.72 -14.30
N GLN A 667 5.45 -0.78 -12.98
CA GLN A 667 6.11 0.21 -12.13
C GLN A 667 7.36 -0.45 -11.55
N GLY A 668 8.55 0.10 -11.84
CA GLY A 668 9.83 -0.43 -11.36
C GLY A 668 10.45 0.46 -10.26
N LEU A 669 11.51 -0.01 -9.58
CA LEU A 669 12.13 0.76 -8.50
C LEU A 669 12.59 2.17 -8.90
N SER A 670 13.09 2.33 -10.13
CA SER A 670 13.71 3.58 -10.60
C SER A 670 12.71 4.62 -11.13
N SER A 671 11.43 4.28 -11.30
CA SER A 671 10.40 5.19 -11.81
C SER A 671 9.09 5.05 -11.03
N PRO A 672 8.58 6.13 -10.41
CA PRO A 672 7.24 6.10 -9.81
C PRO A 672 6.13 6.01 -10.87
N GLU A 673 6.41 6.42 -12.11
CA GLU A 673 5.45 6.41 -13.22
C GLU A 673 5.43 5.05 -13.93
N PRO A 674 4.23 4.45 -14.14
CA PRO A 674 4.12 3.14 -14.75
C PRO A 674 4.20 3.18 -16.29
N VAL A 675 5.10 2.37 -16.84
CA VAL A 675 5.26 2.13 -18.27
C VAL A 675 4.24 1.08 -18.73
N ARG A 676 3.63 1.25 -19.91
CA ARG A 676 2.68 0.29 -20.48
C ARG A 676 3.41 -0.77 -21.29
N LEU A 677 3.11 -2.03 -21.01
CA LEU A 677 3.70 -3.22 -21.63
C LEU A 677 2.60 -4.18 -22.08
N HIS A 678 2.92 -5.01 -23.07
CA HIS A 678 2.07 -6.05 -23.62
C HIS A 678 2.76 -7.40 -23.37
N ASN A 679 2.23 -8.19 -22.44
CA ASN A 679 2.83 -9.44 -21.99
C ASN A 679 2.90 -10.46 -23.15
N ALA A 680 4.00 -11.22 -23.19
CA ALA A 680 4.13 -12.35 -24.10
C ALA A 680 3.00 -13.38 -23.88
N TYR A 681 2.49 -13.94 -24.97
CA TYR A 681 1.58 -15.07 -24.92
C TYR A 681 2.36 -16.38 -24.96
N LEU A 682 1.96 -17.29 -24.06
CA LEU A 682 2.31 -18.70 -24.06
C LEU A 682 1.00 -19.49 -24.11
N SER A 683 0.93 -20.49 -24.98
CA SER A 683 -0.18 -21.45 -25.04
C SER A 683 0.00 -22.56 -24.00
N LEU A 684 -1.04 -23.39 -23.81
CA LEU A 684 -0.94 -24.53 -22.89
C LEU A 684 -0.03 -25.62 -23.46
N GLU A 685 -0.15 -25.84 -24.77
CA GLU A 685 0.59 -26.82 -25.57
C GLU A 685 2.11 -26.52 -25.56
N GLU A 686 2.50 -25.24 -25.61
CA GLU A 686 3.89 -24.80 -25.47
C GLU A 686 4.45 -25.13 -24.07
N ILE A 687 3.67 -24.89 -23.01
CA ILE A 687 4.07 -25.22 -21.64
C ILE A 687 4.18 -26.74 -21.46
N GLU A 688 3.24 -27.51 -22.00
CA GLU A 688 3.28 -28.98 -21.98
C GLU A 688 4.49 -29.53 -22.76
N ALA A 689 4.85 -28.93 -23.91
CA ALA A 689 6.05 -29.29 -24.66
C ALA A 689 7.34 -29.04 -23.86
N ILE A 690 7.46 -27.88 -23.18
CA ILE A 690 8.60 -27.57 -22.30
C ILE A 690 8.65 -28.56 -21.12
N MET A 691 7.53 -28.83 -20.45
CA MET A 691 7.47 -29.80 -19.34
C MET A 691 7.85 -31.21 -19.79
N SER A 692 7.42 -31.62 -20.98
CA SER A 692 7.74 -32.92 -21.58
C SER A 692 9.23 -33.05 -21.90
N TYR A 693 9.85 -32.01 -22.48
CA TYR A 693 11.29 -31.95 -22.72
C TYR A 693 12.11 -32.06 -21.43
N ILE A 694 11.76 -31.27 -20.41
CA ILE A 694 12.47 -31.28 -19.11
C ILE A 694 12.35 -32.63 -18.41
N LYS A 695 11.19 -33.30 -18.50
CA LYS A 695 10.97 -34.65 -17.94
C LYS A 695 11.84 -35.75 -18.57
N GLY A 696 12.47 -35.49 -19.73
CA GLY A 696 13.45 -36.37 -20.35
C GLY A 696 14.90 -36.18 -19.86
N GLN A 697 15.17 -35.14 -19.07
CA GLN A 697 16.52 -34.80 -18.59
C GLN A 697 16.92 -35.66 -17.37
N PRO A 698 18.23 -35.84 -17.10
CA PRO A 698 18.71 -36.52 -15.88
C PRO A 698 18.28 -35.78 -14.61
N VAL A 699 17.92 -36.56 -13.59
CA VAL A 699 17.47 -36.08 -12.27
C VAL A 699 18.65 -35.52 -11.48
N VAL A 700 18.44 -34.38 -10.82
CA VAL A 700 19.47 -33.63 -10.07
C VAL A 700 19.34 -33.92 -8.57
N GLU A 701 20.42 -33.69 -7.80
CA GLU A 701 20.41 -33.88 -6.35
C GLU A 701 19.34 -33.03 -5.63
N GLU A 702 18.70 -33.64 -4.63
CA GLU A 702 17.42 -33.20 -4.07
C GLU A 702 17.59 -32.18 -2.92
N LEU A 703 17.82 -30.90 -3.27
CA LEU A 703 17.93 -29.80 -2.30
C LEU A 703 16.66 -29.67 -1.44
N LYS A 704 16.80 -29.90 -0.13
CA LYS A 704 15.73 -29.81 0.87
C LYS A 704 15.88 -28.57 1.71
N LEU A 705 14.77 -27.86 1.92
CA LEU A 705 14.67 -26.81 2.92
C LEU A 705 14.53 -27.43 4.32
N PRO A 706 15.23 -26.88 5.33
CA PRO A 706 15.29 -27.43 6.68
C PRO A 706 13.96 -27.36 7.42
N SER A 707 13.65 -28.37 8.23
CA SER A 707 12.42 -28.44 9.04
C SER A 707 12.22 -27.21 9.93
N VAL A 708 10.98 -26.71 9.94
CA VAL A 708 10.50 -25.64 10.83
C VAL A 708 9.92 -26.25 12.12
N ARG A 709 9.56 -27.54 12.12
CA ARG A 709 8.98 -28.22 13.29
C ARG A 709 9.97 -28.32 14.45
N GLU A 710 11.26 -28.46 14.19
CA GLU A 710 12.32 -28.39 15.22
C GLU A 710 12.22 -27.10 16.06
N VAL A 711 11.96 -25.96 15.43
CA VAL A 711 11.81 -24.65 16.10
C VAL A 711 10.41 -24.48 16.71
N SER A 712 9.41 -25.09 16.07
CA SER A 712 7.99 -25.06 16.51
C SER A 712 7.75 -25.84 17.82
N SER A 713 8.68 -26.71 18.21
CA SER A 713 8.73 -27.37 19.53
C SER A 713 8.63 -26.38 20.70
N THR A 714 9.02 -25.12 20.50
CA THR A 714 9.02 -24.06 21.52
C THR A 714 7.67 -23.35 21.71
N ASP A 715 6.71 -23.46 20.77
CA ASP A 715 5.46 -22.67 20.80
C ASP A 715 4.17 -23.45 20.46
N PHE A 716 4.25 -24.64 19.85
CA PHE A 716 3.08 -25.46 19.48
C PHE A 716 3.11 -26.90 20.01
N THR A 717 3.46 -27.07 21.29
CA THR A 717 3.10 -28.29 22.03
C THR A 717 1.61 -28.30 22.37
N ILE A 718 0.86 -29.11 21.62
CA ILE A 718 -0.15 -29.98 22.25
C ILE A 718 0.68 -31.11 22.88
N ASP A 719 0.92 -31.05 24.18
CA ASP A 719 1.57 -32.15 24.87
C ASP A 719 0.56 -33.29 25.11
N ASP A 720 1.01 -34.52 24.89
CA ASP A 720 0.23 -35.74 25.11
C ASP A 720 0.88 -36.59 26.22
N GLY A 721 1.04 -35.98 27.39
CA GLY A 721 1.17 -36.72 28.66
C GLY A 721 2.57 -36.85 29.22
N ASN A 722 3.43 -35.84 29.12
CA ASN A 722 4.66 -35.78 29.92
C ASN A 722 4.84 -34.36 30.51
N GLY A 723 4.61 -34.24 31.83
CA GLY A 723 4.46 -32.96 32.51
C GLY A 723 5.68 -32.04 32.43
N ASP A 724 5.42 -30.71 32.41
CA ASP A 724 6.43 -29.66 32.32
C ASP A 724 7.54 -29.86 33.37
N ASP A 725 8.83 -29.84 32.97
CA ASP A 725 9.99 -30.00 33.86
C ASP A 725 9.96 -29.06 35.08
N LEU A 726 9.32 -27.89 34.93
CA LEU A 726 9.20 -26.88 35.97
C LEU A 726 8.02 -27.10 36.92
N LEU A 727 7.14 -28.08 36.68
CA LEU A 727 5.92 -28.31 37.46
C LEU A 727 6.22 -28.60 38.93
N ASN A 728 7.20 -29.45 39.23
CA ASN A 728 7.56 -29.80 40.61
C ASN A 728 8.18 -28.60 41.37
N GLU A 729 8.99 -27.77 40.70
CA GLU A 729 9.53 -26.53 41.29
C GLU A 729 8.42 -25.48 41.49
N ALA A 730 7.49 -25.39 40.54
CA ALA A 730 6.33 -24.51 40.61
C ALA A 730 5.37 -24.89 41.74
N ILE A 731 5.11 -26.19 41.95
CA ILE A 731 4.34 -26.72 43.10
C ILE A 731 5.03 -26.30 44.41
N GLY A 732 6.34 -26.54 44.52
CA GLY A 732 7.13 -26.12 45.68
C GLY A 732 6.97 -24.62 46.00
N LEU A 733 7.10 -23.76 44.99
CA LEU A 733 6.93 -22.31 45.15
C LEU A 733 5.50 -21.89 45.54
N VAL A 734 4.48 -22.57 45.02
CA VAL A 734 3.07 -22.28 45.33
C VAL A 734 2.70 -22.72 46.75
N VAL A 735 3.19 -23.89 47.19
CA VAL A 735 2.95 -24.42 48.54
C VAL A 735 3.72 -23.60 49.59
N ILE A 736 5.00 -23.31 49.39
CA ILE A 736 5.83 -22.50 50.32
C ILE A 736 5.29 -21.06 50.47
N HIS A 737 4.69 -20.49 49.42
CA HIS A 737 4.10 -19.14 49.47
C HIS A 737 2.59 -19.13 49.69
N GLN A 738 1.93 -20.31 49.82
CA GLN A 738 0.48 -20.47 49.98
C GLN A 738 -0.35 -19.60 49.01
N GLN A 739 0.13 -19.45 47.76
CA GLN A 739 -0.46 -18.52 46.79
C GLN A 739 -0.30 -18.98 45.34
N GLY A 740 -1.34 -19.65 44.79
CA GLY A 740 -1.40 -20.08 43.39
C GLY A 740 -1.62 -18.91 42.43
N SER A 741 -0.60 -18.10 42.17
CA SER A 741 -0.68 -16.95 41.27
C SER A 741 0.31 -16.98 40.11
N ILE A 742 -0.18 -16.71 38.91
CA ILE A 742 0.59 -16.69 37.65
C ILE A 742 1.79 -15.75 37.77
N SER A 743 1.60 -14.55 38.32
CA SER A 743 2.65 -13.52 38.49
C SER A 743 3.75 -13.93 39.49
N LEU A 744 3.45 -14.78 40.47
CA LEU A 744 4.46 -15.36 41.37
C LEU A 744 5.36 -16.33 40.61
N LEU A 745 4.79 -17.24 39.81
CA LEU A 745 5.55 -18.18 38.99
C LEU A 745 6.39 -17.45 37.92
N GLN A 746 5.80 -16.49 37.19
CA GLN A 746 6.55 -15.67 36.22
C GLN A 746 7.78 -15.00 36.84
N ARG A 747 7.65 -14.45 38.06
CA ARG A 747 8.76 -13.73 38.73
C ARG A 747 9.79 -14.68 39.36
N ARG A 748 9.39 -15.87 39.81
CA ARG A 748 10.29 -16.84 40.45
C ARG A 748 11.02 -17.72 39.43
N LEU A 749 10.29 -18.32 38.50
CA LEU A 749 10.80 -19.24 37.48
C LEU A 749 11.24 -18.54 36.17
N LYS A 750 11.07 -17.20 36.09
CA LYS A 750 11.38 -16.38 34.91
C LYS A 750 10.62 -16.76 33.63
N VAL A 751 9.50 -17.47 33.76
CA VAL A 751 8.69 -17.95 32.63
C VAL A 751 7.72 -16.89 32.09
N GLY A 752 7.34 -17.03 30.81
CA GLY A 752 6.30 -16.22 30.17
C GLY A 752 4.90 -16.50 30.74
N TYR A 753 3.97 -15.55 30.54
CA TYR A 753 2.59 -15.62 31.07
C TYR A 753 1.86 -16.91 30.64
N SER A 754 2.03 -17.33 29.38
CA SER A 754 1.42 -18.55 28.83
C SER A 754 1.84 -19.82 29.58
N ARG A 755 3.15 -19.99 29.84
CA ARG A 755 3.67 -21.15 30.59
C ARG A 755 3.33 -21.08 32.08
N ALA A 756 3.39 -19.90 32.68
CA ALA A 756 2.94 -19.69 34.07
C ALA A 756 1.43 -19.97 34.27
N ALA A 757 0.60 -19.70 33.26
CA ALA A 757 -0.82 -20.08 33.28
C ALA A 757 -0.98 -21.61 33.18
N ARG A 758 -0.35 -22.26 32.20
CA ARG A 758 -0.37 -23.73 32.05
C ARG A 758 0.03 -24.45 33.34
N LEU A 759 1.12 -24.03 33.99
CA LEU A 759 1.58 -24.60 35.26
C LEU A 759 0.53 -24.49 36.40
N ILE A 760 -0.18 -23.36 36.49
CA ILE A 760 -1.28 -23.18 37.46
C ILE A 760 -2.51 -24.02 37.10
N ASP A 761 -2.81 -24.18 35.81
CA ASP A 761 -3.93 -24.99 35.32
C ASP A 761 -3.64 -26.50 35.42
N GLU A 762 -2.37 -26.91 35.37
CA GLU A 762 -1.93 -28.28 35.67
C GLU A 762 -1.99 -28.58 37.16
N MET A 763 -1.58 -27.65 38.03
CA MET A 763 -1.79 -27.75 39.48
C MET A 763 -3.27 -27.89 39.87
N GLU A 764 -4.21 -27.32 39.11
CA GLU A 764 -5.65 -27.54 39.31
C GLU A 764 -6.03 -28.99 38.98
N LYS A 765 -5.56 -29.53 37.84
CA LYS A 765 -5.85 -30.92 37.40
C LYS A 765 -5.35 -31.97 38.39
N ILE A 766 -4.20 -31.74 39.03
CA ILE A 766 -3.63 -32.67 40.04
C ILE A 766 -4.09 -32.37 41.48
N GLY A 767 -4.94 -31.35 41.68
CA GLY A 767 -5.53 -31.03 42.99
C GLY A 767 -4.62 -30.26 43.96
N VAL A 768 -3.54 -29.62 43.48
CA VAL A 768 -2.63 -28.78 44.28
C VAL A 768 -3.21 -27.38 44.53
N VAL A 769 -3.96 -26.83 43.57
CA VAL A 769 -4.67 -25.55 43.72
C VAL A 769 -6.16 -25.66 43.41
N GLY A 770 -6.94 -24.79 44.03
CA GLY A 770 -8.38 -24.66 43.80
C GLY A 770 -8.73 -24.11 42.40
N PRO A 771 -10.03 -24.09 42.07
CA PRO A 771 -10.50 -23.70 40.75
C PRO A 771 -10.28 -22.22 40.45
N PHE A 772 -10.39 -21.86 39.16
CA PHE A 772 -10.16 -20.49 38.69
C PHE A 772 -11.14 -19.46 39.31
N THR A 773 -10.63 -18.55 40.15
CA THR A 773 -11.38 -17.49 40.84
C THR A 773 -11.23 -16.09 40.20
N GLY A 774 -10.95 -16.04 38.89
CA GLY A 774 -10.82 -14.78 38.15
C GLY A 774 -9.42 -14.16 38.28
N SER A 775 -9.36 -12.86 38.62
CA SER A 775 -8.10 -12.10 38.73
C SER A 775 -7.38 -12.24 40.08
N LYS A 776 -7.86 -13.11 40.97
CA LYS A 776 -7.22 -13.41 42.26
C LYS A 776 -6.28 -14.60 42.14
N ALA A 777 -5.37 -14.72 43.11
CA ALA A 777 -4.61 -15.95 43.30
C ALA A 777 -5.55 -17.11 43.63
N ARG A 778 -5.25 -18.30 43.12
CA ARG A 778 -5.92 -19.54 43.47
C ARG A 778 -5.49 -19.99 44.88
N GLU A 779 -6.44 -20.53 45.61
CA GLU A 779 -6.24 -21.16 46.92
C GLU A 779 -5.39 -22.42 46.77
N VAL A 780 -4.52 -22.72 47.74
CA VAL A 780 -3.66 -23.91 47.72
C VAL A 780 -4.32 -24.99 48.56
N LEU A 781 -4.44 -26.20 48.03
CA LEU A 781 -5.21 -27.29 48.63
C LEU A 781 -4.35 -28.34 49.35
N VAL A 782 -3.02 -28.21 49.27
CA VAL A 782 -2.04 -29.13 49.85
C VAL A 782 -1.05 -28.38 50.74
N ASP A 783 -0.59 -29.05 51.78
CA ASP A 783 0.38 -28.55 52.76
C ASP A 783 1.83 -28.95 52.40
N GLU A 784 2.79 -28.53 53.21
CA GLU A 784 4.23 -28.75 52.95
C GLU A 784 4.62 -30.25 52.92
N SER A 785 3.87 -31.15 53.57
CA SER A 785 4.14 -32.60 53.52
C SER A 785 4.00 -33.19 52.11
N TYR A 786 3.18 -32.58 51.25
CA TYR A 786 3.02 -32.98 49.85
C TYR A 786 4.34 -32.83 49.05
N LEU A 787 5.24 -31.94 49.48
CA LEU A 787 6.55 -31.73 48.85
C LEU A 787 7.56 -32.85 49.18
N GLU A 788 7.29 -33.69 50.18
CA GLU A 788 8.07 -34.90 50.47
C GLU A 788 7.64 -36.09 49.60
N ILE A 789 6.44 -36.04 49.01
CA ILE A 789 5.88 -37.08 48.12
C ILE A 789 6.35 -36.89 46.67
N ILE A 790 6.65 -35.65 46.26
CA ILE A 790 7.00 -35.28 44.87
C ILE A 790 8.52 -35.25 44.60
N LYS A 791 9.37 -35.30 45.64
CA LYS A 791 10.82 -35.44 45.47
C LYS A 791 11.19 -36.92 45.26
N PRO A 792 11.97 -37.26 44.21
CA PRO A 792 12.53 -38.59 44.03
C PRO A 792 13.73 -38.87 44.96
#